data_AF-A0A7G2EP31-F1
#
_entry.id   AF-A0A7G2EP31-F1
#
_cell.length_a   1.000
_cell.length_b   1.000
_cell.length_c   1.000
_cell.angle_alpha   90.00
_cell.angle_beta   90.00
_cell.angle_gamma   90.00
#
_symmetry.space_group_name_H-M   'P 1'
#
loop_
_entity.id
_entity.type
_entity.pdbx_description
1 polymer ?
#
loop_
_entity_poly.entity_id
_entity_poly.type
_entity_poly.pdbx_seq_one_letter_code
_entity_poly.pdbx_strand_id
1 'polypeptide(L)'
;MPKSNDDDVAESEAVPLLDLAKPSLPISFPIKALQDLKSRSYFDSFHFQFNRSTVPLRRDSDCLPNRPRVLVCHDMKGGYVDDKWVQGCENEAGFAIWHWYLMDIFVYFSHSLVTIPPPCWTNTAHRHGVKVLGTFITEWDEGKATCKEMLATKESAQMYAERLAELATALGFDGWLINIENDIDEEQIPNMKEFVSHLKKVLHLSTPGALVIWYDSVTVRGNLQWQDQLTELNKPFFDLCDGIFMNYTWKESYPNLSAEVAGDRKFDVYMGIDVFGRGSFGGGQWTVNAALDLLKRNNVSAAIFAPGWVYETAQPPNFHTAQNKWWSLVEKSWGIVQTYPQVLPFYSDFNQGFGYHVSLDGRQLSDAPWYNISCQSLQPLLEFNEDNKDIIQVTVDAREASFNGGGNIVFRGKLKGDAYFTTRLFKPHLQLSSSPITISYSVKSDETSNLGILLSFSSPSLETKSILVAPEDPIRRFDDMSLQCLTTSVQTVSEWTVHEASLVMDGHTLTEISAFCYRPENSTKSAEFVALLGHISVKDHVQNQQNPEILLPASSWVIEAHNVELVPGNSSSKILRVKLEWRQKDLEESAFTRYNVYAENVKSTDLRPRKVLEKPKSETVLLGIAHVPAYYVAELVVESDVKAVRFMVQACAEDASLGKLDEALNLLVDLEAQMLLKASPALSLLSSGSTGGGNLFPPSRNSSNRLFSPSGSRFSVQAAKGTNTKSLTGVVFEPFEEVKKEMELVPTTPFVSLARHKFSDDSESAINDQINVEYNVSYVYHALYAYFDRDNVGLKGFAKFFNDSSLEERGHAEMFMEYQNKRGGRVKLQSILMPVSEFDHEEKGDALHAMELALSLEKLTNEKLLKLQSVGVKNNDVQLVDFVESEFLGEQVEAIKKISEYVAQLRRIGKGHGVWHFDQMLLNDENIPMAFYSRYIDGTTNEGNAVVKLRSNASDITWQVKMDGRRLTQGWQKFATSHDLRVGDLIVFRHDGDLVFHVTCFGPSCCEIQYDDDDDVIQLSSGTTYELNPLFSTKPLCITSNLY
;
A
#
# COMPACT_ATOMS: atom_id res chain seq x y z
N MET A 1 -6.14 20.49 13.84
CA MET A 1 -6.76 20.49 12.51
C MET A 1 -6.85 21.91 11.97
N PRO A 2 -6.03 22.30 11.00
CA PRO A 2 -6.49 23.12 9.88
C PRO A 2 -7.09 22.19 8.82
N LYS A 3 -8.15 22.66 8.15
CA LYS A 3 -8.98 21.93 7.20
C LYS A 3 -8.13 21.24 6.12
N SER A 4 -8.32 19.92 5.98
CA SER A 4 -8.01 19.17 4.78
C SER A 4 -8.90 19.70 3.66
N ASN A 5 -8.28 20.11 2.55
CA ASN A 5 -8.98 20.07 1.27
C ASN A 5 -8.90 18.61 0.81
N ASP A 6 -10.05 17.94 0.87
CA ASP A 6 -10.44 16.84 -0.02
C ASP A 6 -10.39 17.38 -1.48
N ASP A 7 -10.18 16.67 -2.57
CA ASP A 7 -10.50 15.31 -3.00
C ASP A 7 -9.58 15.01 -4.21
N ASP A 8 -8.75 13.95 -4.16
CA ASP A 8 -8.23 13.30 -5.38
C ASP A 8 -9.06 12.02 -5.59
N VAL A 9 -10.34 12.19 -5.90
CA VAL A 9 -11.15 11.15 -6.53
C VAL A 9 -10.82 11.20 -8.01
N ALA A 10 -10.00 10.26 -8.47
CA ALA A 10 -9.85 10.01 -9.91
C ALA A 10 -11.23 9.80 -10.54
N GLU A 11 -11.74 10.77 -11.29
CA GLU A 11 -12.93 10.58 -12.12
C GLU A 11 -12.61 9.55 -13.20
N SER A 12 -13.40 8.49 -13.15
CA SER A 12 -13.38 7.32 -13.99
C SER A 12 -13.48 7.68 -15.48
N GLU A 13 -12.55 7.20 -16.31
CA GLU A 13 -12.99 6.49 -17.52
C GLU A 13 -14.06 5.51 -17.04
N ALA A 14 -15.27 5.53 -17.59
CA ALA A 14 -16.36 4.67 -17.15
C ALA A 14 -15.98 3.18 -17.36
N VAL A 15 -15.22 2.64 -16.41
CA VAL A 15 -14.98 1.23 -16.21
C VAL A 15 -16.35 0.69 -15.83
N PRO A 16 -16.91 -0.26 -16.58
CA PRO A 16 -18.18 -0.87 -16.21
C PRO A 16 -18.07 -1.36 -14.76
N LEU A 17 -19.04 -0.98 -13.92
CA LEU A 17 -19.20 -1.50 -12.54
C LEU A 17 -18.84 -2.99 -12.54
N LEU A 18 -17.77 -3.34 -11.83
CA LEU A 18 -17.26 -4.71 -11.79
C LEU A 18 -18.37 -5.61 -11.27
N ASP A 19 -18.91 -6.44 -12.15
CA ASP A 19 -19.93 -7.41 -11.79
C ASP A 19 -19.27 -8.55 -11.02
N LEU A 20 -19.29 -8.47 -9.70
CA LEU A 20 -18.63 -9.41 -8.78
C LEU A 20 -19.14 -10.85 -8.92
N ALA A 21 -20.26 -11.08 -9.60
CA ALA A 21 -20.79 -12.42 -9.89
C ALA A 21 -20.19 -13.03 -11.17
N LYS A 22 -19.52 -12.24 -12.03
CA LYS A 22 -18.93 -12.72 -13.27
C LYS A 22 -17.48 -13.20 -13.09
N PRO A 23 -17.08 -14.26 -13.82
CA PRO A 23 -15.68 -14.69 -13.85
C PRO A 23 -14.75 -13.56 -14.30
N SER A 24 -13.74 -13.29 -13.49
CA SER A 24 -12.66 -12.34 -13.75
C SER A 24 -11.43 -12.74 -12.92
N LEU A 25 -10.29 -12.06 -13.10
CA LEU A 25 -9.11 -12.32 -12.30
C LEU A 25 -9.46 -12.17 -10.80
N PRO A 26 -9.24 -13.19 -9.95
CA PRO A 26 -9.69 -13.13 -8.57
C PRO A 26 -9.03 -12.00 -7.78
N ILE A 27 -9.88 -11.24 -7.09
CA ILE A 27 -9.47 -10.11 -6.25
C ILE A 27 -10.06 -10.23 -4.85
N SER A 28 -9.32 -9.69 -3.88
CA SER A 28 -9.85 -9.27 -2.59
C SER A 28 -10.37 -7.85 -2.68
N PHE A 29 -11.47 -7.57 -1.97
CA PHE A 29 -12.15 -6.27 -2.04
C PHE A 29 -12.96 -6.04 -0.75
N PRO A 30 -13.16 -4.77 -0.35
CA PRO A 30 -13.96 -4.42 0.82
C PRO A 30 -15.47 -4.41 0.52
N ILE A 31 -16.29 -4.36 1.57
CA ILE A 31 -17.72 -4.04 1.48
C ILE A 31 -17.91 -2.56 1.79
N LYS A 32 -18.52 -1.80 0.87
CA LYS A 32 -18.65 -0.33 0.98
C LYS A 32 -20.00 0.14 1.52
N ALA A 33 -21.03 -0.70 1.49
CA ALA A 33 -22.39 -0.33 1.90
C ALA A 33 -23.02 -1.34 2.86
N LEU A 34 -23.84 -0.86 3.81
CA LEU A 34 -24.57 -1.71 4.75
C LEU A 34 -25.51 -2.69 4.06
N GLN A 35 -26.07 -2.32 2.91
CA GLN A 35 -27.00 -3.18 2.17
C GLN A 35 -26.31 -4.44 1.64
N ASP A 36 -25.05 -4.35 1.22
CA ASP A 36 -24.25 -5.49 0.78
C ASP A 36 -23.92 -6.42 1.96
N LEU A 37 -23.53 -5.85 3.10
CA LEU A 37 -23.30 -6.60 4.33
C LEU A 37 -24.56 -7.32 4.81
N LYS A 38 -25.70 -6.62 4.78
CA LYS A 38 -27.01 -7.16 5.18
C LYS A 38 -27.50 -8.26 4.23
N SER A 39 -27.31 -8.08 2.92
CA SER A 39 -27.78 -9.02 1.89
C SER A 39 -26.91 -10.27 1.76
N ARG A 40 -25.68 -10.25 2.32
CA ARG A 40 -24.67 -11.32 2.16
C ARG A 40 -24.14 -11.44 0.73
N SER A 41 -24.22 -10.36 -0.07
CA SER A 41 -23.83 -10.38 -1.48
C SER A 41 -22.36 -10.78 -1.71
N TYR A 42 -21.48 -10.56 -0.72
CA TYR A 42 -20.08 -11.00 -0.78
C TYR A 42 -19.95 -12.52 -1.00
N PHE A 43 -20.79 -13.32 -0.35
CA PHE A 43 -20.75 -14.79 -0.43
C PHE A 43 -21.21 -15.33 -1.80
N ASP A 44 -22.01 -14.55 -2.52
CA ASP A 44 -22.49 -14.88 -3.86
C ASP A 44 -21.48 -14.47 -4.97
N SER A 45 -20.39 -13.77 -4.61
CA SER A 45 -19.38 -13.34 -5.56
C SER A 45 -18.56 -14.50 -6.12
N PHE A 46 -18.14 -14.38 -7.39
CA PHE A 46 -17.18 -15.30 -8.02
C PHE A 46 -15.87 -15.39 -7.23
N HIS A 47 -15.51 -14.30 -6.56
CA HIS A 47 -14.26 -14.10 -5.85
C HIS A 47 -14.22 -14.76 -4.46
N PHE A 48 -15.37 -15.04 -3.84
CA PHE A 48 -15.47 -15.51 -2.45
C PHE A 48 -14.57 -16.73 -2.17
N GLN A 49 -14.62 -17.75 -3.02
CA GLN A 49 -13.84 -18.98 -2.83
C GLN A 49 -12.33 -18.70 -2.80
N PHE A 50 -11.86 -17.74 -3.58
CA PHE A 50 -10.44 -17.37 -3.66
C PHE A 50 -9.99 -16.49 -2.48
N ASN A 51 -10.93 -15.83 -1.80
CA ASN A 51 -10.65 -14.95 -0.65
C ASN A 51 -10.55 -15.70 0.69
N ARG A 52 -10.74 -17.03 0.71
CA ARG A 52 -10.60 -17.83 1.93
C ARG A 52 -9.12 -18.04 2.29
N SER A 53 -8.77 -17.79 3.54
CA SER A 53 -7.50 -18.23 4.11
C SER A 53 -7.53 -19.76 4.33
N THR A 54 -6.40 -20.41 4.08
CA THR A 54 -6.25 -21.87 4.22
C THR A 54 -5.12 -22.29 5.14
N VAL A 55 -4.33 -21.33 5.63
CA VAL A 55 -3.29 -21.60 6.62
C VAL A 55 -3.88 -21.40 8.00
N PRO A 56 -3.98 -22.45 8.84
CA PRO A 56 -4.45 -22.30 10.21
C PRO A 56 -3.43 -21.54 11.07
N LEU A 57 -3.92 -20.82 12.08
CA LEU A 57 -3.07 -20.18 13.07
C LEU A 57 -2.28 -21.25 13.85
N ARG A 58 -0.95 -21.17 13.84
CA ARG A 58 -0.06 -22.21 14.40
C ARG A 58 -0.15 -22.44 15.91
N ARG A 59 -0.84 -21.59 16.67
CA ARG A 59 -0.91 -21.69 18.13
C ARG A 59 -2.28 -22.19 18.57
N ASP A 60 -2.27 -23.29 19.32
CA ASP A 60 -3.42 -23.84 20.05
C ASP A 60 -3.81 -23.02 21.29
N SER A 61 -3.24 -21.82 21.49
CA SER A 61 -3.67 -20.95 22.58
C SER A 61 -4.80 -20.04 22.10
N ASP A 62 -6.03 -20.37 22.47
CA ASP A 62 -7.20 -19.50 22.32
C ASP A 62 -6.91 -18.07 22.81
N CYS A 63 -6.04 -17.93 23.82
CA CYS A 63 -5.72 -16.65 24.46
C CYS A 63 -4.37 -16.08 24.02
N LEU A 64 -4.30 -14.76 23.90
CA LEU A 64 -3.05 -14.02 23.76
C LEU A 64 -2.20 -14.09 25.04
N PRO A 65 -0.87 -13.95 24.94
CA PRO A 65 0.02 -14.09 26.09
C PRO A 65 -0.17 -12.96 27.11
N ASN A 66 -0.09 -13.28 28.40
CA ASN A 66 -0.24 -12.34 29.51
C ASN A 66 1.04 -11.51 29.74
N ARG A 67 1.40 -10.69 28.74
CA ARG A 67 2.52 -9.73 28.74
C ARG A 67 2.18 -8.51 27.87
N PRO A 68 2.97 -7.43 27.88
CA PRO A 68 2.88 -6.40 26.85
C PRO A 68 2.94 -7.00 25.43
N ARG A 69 2.05 -6.53 24.55
CA ARG A 69 1.89 -7.02 23.19
C ARG A 69 2.14 -5.92 22.16
N VAL A 70 2.45 -6.32 20.94
CA VAL A 70 2.52 -5.41 19.79
C VAL A 70 1.40 -5.72 18.82
N LEU A 71 0.53 -4.76 18.62
CA LEU A 71 -0.43 -4.70 17.52
C LEU A 71 0.16 -3.85 16.40
N VAL A 72 0.03 -4.30 15.16
CA VAL A 72 0.46 -3.55 13.98
C VAL A 72 -0.75 -3.32 13.09
N CYS A 73 -1.15 -2.06 12.94
CA CYS A 73 -2.20 -1.63 12.04
C CYS A 73 -1.56 -1.05 10.79
N HIS A 74 -1.65 -1.77 9.67
CA HIS A 74 -0.75 -1.52 8.55
C HIS A 74 -0.99 -0.19 7.83
N ASP A 75 -2.24 0.29 7.82
CA ASP A 75 -2.75 1.48 7.11
C ASP A 75 -1.89 1.89 5.90
N MET A 76 -2.03 1.13 4.83
CA MET A 76 -1.28 1.33 3.58
C MET A 76 -2.12 2.19 2.63
N LYS A 77 -1.54 3.27 2.09
CA LYS A 77 -2.22 4.18 1.17
C LYS A 77 -2.91 3.43 0.03
N GLY A 78 -4.20 3.73 -0.15
CA GLY A 78 -5.08 3.13 -1.14
C GLY A 78 -5.75 1.84 -0.66
N GLY A 79 -5.05 0.98 0.08
CA GLY A 79 -5.47 -0.38 0.42
C GLY A 79 -5.77 -1.24 -0.82
N TYR A 80 -5.68 -2.56 -0.71
CA TYR A 80 -6.01 -3.48 -1.83
C TYR A 80 -5.28 -3.09 -3.14
N VAL A 81 -3.97 -2.91 -3.04
CA VAL A 81 -3.09 -2.52 -4.16
C VAL A 81 -2.65 -3.78 -4.90
N ASP A 82 -1.41 -4.23 -4.76
CA ASP A 82 -0.94 -5.51 -5.30
C ASP A 82 -1.49 -6.71 -4.54
N ASP A 83 -1.74 -6.54 -3.24
CA ASP A 83 -2.24 -7.57 -2.32
C ASP A 83 -3.70 -7.94 -2.57
N LYS A 84 -4.44 -7.17 -3.37
CA LYS A 84 -5.78 -7.59 -3.83
C LYS A 84 -5.72 -8.81 -4.73
N TRP A 85 -4.63 -9.00 -5.49
CA TRP A 85 -4.52 -10.09 -6.45
C TRP A 85 -4.20 -11.39 -5.71
N VAL A 86 -5.22 -12.13 -5.31
CA VAL A 86 -5.09 -13.30 -4.42
C VAL A 86 -4.30 -14.47 -5.03
N GLN A 87 -4.19 -14.51 -6.36
CA GLN A 87 -3.34 -15.45 -7.11
C GLN A 87 -1.94 -14.88 -7.43
N GLY A 88 -1.64 -13.66 -7.00
CA GLY A 88 -0.42 -12.92 -7.28
C GLY A 88 -0.49 -12.01 -8.50
N CYS A 89 0.52 -11.14 -8.64
CA CYS A 89 0.67 -10.22 -9.77
C CYS A 89 2.15 -10.10 -10.21
N GLU A 90 2.37 -9.47 -11.36
CA GLU A 90 3.70 -9.17 -11.90
C GLU A 90 4.27 -7.87 -11.31
N ASN A 91 4.59 -7.87 -10.01
CA ASN A 91 5.29 -6.77 -9.36
C ASN A 91 6.52 -7.32 -8.61
N GLU A 92 7.68 -6.69 -8.75
CA GLU A 92 8.93 -7.07 -8.08
C GLU A 92 9.17 -6.36 -6.73
N ALA A 93 8.36 -5.36 -6.41
CA ALA A 93 8.60 -4.48 -5.26
C ALA A 93 7.32 -4.18 -4.46
N GLY A 94 6.29 -5.03 -4.52
CA GLY A 94 5.07 -4.83 -3.74
C GLY A 94 5.35 -4.77 -2.23
N PHE A 95 4.56 -3.99 -1.50
CA PHE A 95 4.71 -3.84 -0.05
C PHE A 95 4.54 -5.18 0.67
N ALA A 96 5.52 -5.59 1.46
CA ALA A 96 5.49 -6.81 2.24
C ALA A 96 6.18 -6.61 3.59
N ILE A 97 5.72 -7.34 4.62
CA ILE A 97 6.34 -7.40 5.94
C ILE A 97 6.93 -8.80 6.11
N TRP A 98 8.17 -8.91 6.57
CA TRP A 98 8.83 -10.18 6.94
C TRP A 98 9.28 -10.23 8.41
N HIS A 99 8.97 -9.19 9.18
CA HIS A 99 9.31 -9.05 10.61
C HIS A 99 8.18 -9.51 11.55
N TRP A 100 7.42 -10.52 11.12
CA TRP A 100 6.27 -11.06 11.89
C TRP A 100 6.63 -11.50 13.31
N TYR A 101 7.90 -11.83 13.54
CA TYR A 101 8.40 -12.20 14.86
C TYR A 101 8.40 -11.08 15.90
N LEU A 102 8.09 -9.85 15.48
CA LEU A 102 8.00 -8.66 16.33
C LEU A 102 6.55 -8.27 16.70
N MET A 103 5.54 -8.99 16.20
CA MET A 103 4.13 -8.64 16.45
C MET A 103 3.28 -9.81 16.94
N ASP A 104 2.23 -9.48 17.69
CA ASP A 104 1.23 -10.42 18.21
C ASP A 104 -0.06 -10.38 17.39
N ILE A 105 -0.43 -9.19 16.90
CA ILE A 105 -1.67 -8.92 16.16
C ILE A 105 -1.33 -8.04 14.95
N PHE A 106 -1.92 -8.36 13.82
CA PHE A 106 -1.90 -7.55 12.60
C PHE A 106 -3.31 -7.11 12.25
N VAL A 107 -3.50 -5.84 11.90
CA VAL A 107 -4.78 -5.28 11.47
C VAL A 107 -4.65 -4.80 10.03
N TYR A 108 -5.46 -5.40 9.16
CA TYR A 108 -5.62 -4.92 7.80
C TYR A 108 -6.66 -3.80 7.81
N PHE A 109 -6.21 -2.59 7.49
CA PHE A 109 -6.91 -1.33 7.63
C PHE A 109 -7.06 -0.62 6.28
N SER A 110 -8.24 -0.08 6.03
CA SER A 110 -8.50 0.84 4.93
C SER A 110 -9.72 1.69 5.28
N HIS A 111 -9.93 2.78 4.55
CA HIS A 111 -11.09 3.68 4.71
C HIS A 111 -12.35 3.14 4.00
N SER A 112 -12.69 1.86 4.21
CA SER A 112 -13.91 1.25 3.66
C SER A 112 -14.73 0.65 4.78
N LEU A 113 -16.06 0.81 4.72
CA LEU A 113 -17.00 0.41 5.77
C LEU A 113 -16.66 -0.95 6.42
N VAL A 114 -16.45 -1.97 5.59
CA VAL A 114 -15.92 -3.27 6.02
C VAL A 114 -14.67 -3.61 5.22
N THR A 115 -13.53 -3.56 5.89
CA THR A 115 -12.24 -3.98 5.37
C THR A 115 -11.99 -5.44 5.71
N ILE A 116 -12.03 -6.28 4.68
CA ILE A 116 -11.75 -7.71 4.76
C ILE A 116 -10.26 -7.92 4.45
N PRO A 117 -9.47 -8.53 5.34
CA PRO A 117 -8.07 -8.82 5.06
C PRO A 117 -7.94 -9.72 3.82
N PRO A 118 -7.11 -9.36 2.83
CA PRO A 118 -6.77 -10.26 1.75
C PRO A 118 -6.19 -11.57 2.31
N PRO A 119 -6.55 -12.74 1.74
CA PRO A 119 -6.10 -14.04 2.27
C PRO A 119 -4.58 -14.16 2.28
N CYS A 120 -3.88 -13.39 1.44
CA CYS A 120 -2.43 -13.39 1.38
C CYS A 120 -1.78 -12.87 2.67
N TRP A 121 -2.37 -11.87 3.33
CA TRP A 121 -1.93 -11.39 4.64
C TRP A 121 -2.28 -12.41 5.73
N THR A 122 -3.51 -12.93 5.75
CA THR A 122 -3.97 -13.90 6.75
C THR A 122 -3.15 -15.19 6.71
N ASN A 123 -2.96 -15.76 5.53
CA ASN A 123 -2.16 -16.98 5.35
C ASN A 123 -0.74 -16.82 5.89
N THR A 124 -0.14 -15.65 5.66
CA THR A 124 1.26 -15.37 6.03
C THR A 124 1.42 -15.04 7.49
N ALA A 125 0.52 -14.25 8.07
CA ALA A 125 0.50 -13.97 9.50
C ALA A 125 0.25 -15.24 10.32
N HIS A 126 -0.73 -16.08 9.93
CA HIS A 126 -1.02 -17.36 10.59
C HIS A 126 0.17 -18.32 10.58
N ARG A 127 0.89 -18.39 9.46
CA ARG A 127 2.14 -19.16 9.33
C ARG A 127 3.19 -18.73 10.35
N HIS A 128 3.21 -17.45 10.71
CA HIS A 128 4.12 -16.88 11.72
C HIS A 128 3.53 -16.82 13.14
N GLY A 129 2.29 -17.30 13.34
CA GLY A 129 1.62 -17.29 14.65
C GLY A 129 1.06 -15.93 15.07
N VAL A 130 0.74 -15.07 14.11
CA VAL A 130 0.18 -13.72 14.32
C VAL A 130 -1.30 -13.73 13.96
N LYS A 131 -2.15 -13.17 14.84
CA LYS A 131 -3.58 -13.03 14.59
C LYS A 131 -3.86 -11.88 13.62
N VAL A 132 -4.85 -12.01 12.73
CA VAL A 132 -5.22 -11.01 11.73
C VAL A 132 -6.63 -10.50 11.94
N LEU A 133 -6.79 -9.18 12.05
CA LEU A 133 -8.09 -8.53 12.16
C LEU A 133 -8.41 -7.74 10.89
N GLY A 134 -9.67 -7.76 10.48
CA GLY A 134 -10.24 -6.77 9.58
C GLY A 134 -10.56 -5.46 10.30
N THR A 135 -11.08 -4.48 9.56
CA THR A 135 -11.52 -3.20 10.13
C THR A 135 -12.98 -2.94 9.77
N PHE A 136 -13.80 -2.59 10.76
CA PHE A 136 -15.10 -2.00 10.55
C PHE A 136 -15.01 -0.51 10.92
N ILE A 137 -15.24 0.37 9.95
CA ILE A 137 -15.05 1.80 10.13
C ILE A 137 -16.27 2.61 9.67
N THR A 138 -16.61 3.66 10.39
CA THR A 138 -17.59 4.67 9.98
C THR A 138 -16.98 6.05 10.13
N GLU A 139 -17.02 6.88 9.09
CA GLU A 139 -16.33 8.18 9.09
C GLU A 139 -17.29 9.28 8.61
N TRP A 140 -17.16 10.47 9.18
CA TRP A 140 -17.83 11.68 8.71
C TRP A 140 -19.37 11.57 8.69
N ASP A 141 -20.03 12.37 7.85
CA ASP A 141 -21.49 12.42 7.76
C ASP A 141 -22.11 11.11 7.20
N GLU A 142 -21.41 10.43 6.29
CA GLU A 142 -21.83 9.13 5.77
C GLU A 142 -21.79 8.04 6.85
N GLY A 143 -20.74 8.02 7.66
CA GLY A 143 -20.60 7.16 8.82
C GLY A 143 -21.69 7.41 9.86
N LYS A 144 -22.07 8.67 10.08
CA LYS A 144 -23.20 9.02 10.95
C LYS A 144 -24.52 8.48 10.44
N ALA A 145 -24.80 8.60 9.15
CA ALA A 145 -26.00 8.02 8.54
C ALA A 145 -26.01 6.48 8.64
N THR A 146 -24.85 5.86 8.42
CA THR A 146 -24.62 4.42 8.58
C THR A 146 -24.91 3.96 10.01
N CYS A 147 -24.35 4.64 11.01
CA CYS A 147 -24.62 4.36 12.42
C CYS A 147 -26.10 4.54 12.75
N LYS A 148 -26.76 5.56 12.19
CA LYS A 148 -28.18 5.80 12.41
C LYS A 148 -29.04 4.62 11.96
N GLU A 149 -28.75 4.05 10.79
CA GLU A 149 -29.44 2.85 10.28
C GLU A 149 -29.09 1.61 11.11
N MET A 150 -27.80 1.30 11.25
CA MET A 150 -27.32 0.10 11.92
C MET A 150 -27.82 0.01 13.36
N LEU A 151 -27.81 1.13 14.08
CA LEU A 151 -28.13 1.24 15.51
C LEU A 151 -29.58 1.67 15.75
N ALA A 152 -30.46 1.64 14.75
CA ALA A 152 -31.86 2.04 14.90
C ALA A 152 -32.62 1.18 15.92
N THR A 153 -32.26 -0.10 16.02
CA THR A 153 -32.83 -1.06 16.98
C THR A 153 -31.75 -2.00 17.49
N LYS A 154 -32.00 -2.64 18.64
CA LYS A 154 -31.13 -3.66 19.22
C LYS A 154 -30.95 -4.83 18.23
N GLU A 155 -32.03 -5.26 17.59
CA GLU A 155 -32.05 -6.37 16.63
C GLU A 155 -31.24 -6.05 15.38
N SER A 156 -31.30 -4.80 14.89
CA SER A 156 -30.47 -4.34 13.77
C SER A 156 -28.99 -4.39 14.14
N ALA A 157 -28.62 -3.85 15.31
CA ALA A 157 -27.25 -3.89 15.81
C ALA A 157 -26.71 -5.33 15.92
N GLN A 158 -27.51 -6.25 16.49
CA GLN A 158 -27.14 -7.67 16.58
C GLN A 158 -26.96 -8.31 15.21
N MET A 159 -27.85 -8.02 14.26
CA MET A 159 -27.77 -8.58 12.90
C MET A 159 -26.47 -8.19 12.20
N TYR A 160 -26.07 -6.91 12.23
CA TYR A 160 -24.81 -6.48 11.61
C TYR A 160 -23.59 -7.07 12.32
N ALA A 161 -23.61 -7.19 13.64
CA ALA A 161 -22.57 -7.90 14.40
C ALA A 161 -22.45 -9.37 13.95
N GLU A 162 -23.58 -10.06 13.75
CA GLU A 162 -23.59 -11.44 13.24
C GLU A 162 -23.01 -11.55 11.82
N ARG A 163 -23.23 -10.55 10.95
CA ARG A 163 -22.63 -10.56 9.59
C ARG A 163 -21.13 -10.38 9.60
N LEU A 164 -20.60 -9.52 10.48
CA LEU A 164 -19.16 -9.38 10.65
C LEU A 164 -18.53 -10.66 11.22
N ALA A 165 -19.19 -11.31 12.17
CA ALA A 165 -18.72 -12.60 12.69
C ALA A 165 -18.75 -13.70 11.62
N GLU A 166 -19.81 -13.76 10.82
CA GLU A 166 -19.96 -14.71 9.71
C GLU A 166 -18.85 -14.55 8.66
N LEU A 167 -18.48 -13.31 8.31
CA LEU A 167 -17.38 -13.02 7.39
C LEU A 167 -16.02 -13.49 7.95
N ALA A 168 -15.71 -13.17 9.20
CA ALA A 168 -14.46 -13.57 9.85
C ALA A 168 -14.31 -15.10 9.88
N THR A 169 -15.36 -15.80 10.31
CA THR A 169 -15.37 -17.26 10.36
C THR A 169 -15.26 -17.90 8.96
N ALA A 170 -15.99 -17.40 7.96
CA ALA A 170 -16.00 -18.00 6.63
C ALA A 170 -14.70 -17.79 5.83
N LEU A 171 -14.06 -16.63 6.03
CA LEU A 171 -12.82 -16.25 5.34
C LEU A 171 -11.56 -16.62 6.14
N GLY A 172 -11.72 -16.98 7.42
CA GLY A 172 -10.67 -17.56 8.24
C GLY A 172 -9.70 -16.55 8.83
N PHE A 173 -10.17 -15.36 9.24
CA PHE A 173 -9.37 -14.38 10.00
C PHE A 173 -9.94 -14.15 11.41
N ASP A 174 -9.16 -13.54 12.29
CA ASP A 174 -9.30 -13.62 13.74
C ASP A 174 -10.12 -12.47 14.38
N GLY A 175 -10.88 -11.70 13.61
CA GLY A 175 -11.80 -10.70 14.14
C GLY A 175 -11.62 -9.28 13.62
N TRP A 176 -11.90 -8.27 14.46
CA TRP A 176 -12.20 -6.92 13.99
C TRP A 176 -11.62 -5.82 14.89
N LEU A 177 -11.00 -4.81 14.25
CA LEU A 177 -10.89 -3.46 14.80
C LEU A 177 -12.19 -2.69 14.48
N ILE A 178 -12.82 -2.13 15.51
CA ILE A 178 -14.02 -1.29 15.40
C ILE A 178 -13.58 0.16 15.56
N ASN A 179 -13.64 0.95 14.49
CA ASN A 179 -13.28 2.35 14.48
C ASN A 179 -14.47 3.25 14.11
N ILE A 180 -14.96 4.07 15.03
CA ILE A 180 -16.13 4.92 14.81
C ILE A 180 -15.68 6.37 14.82
N GLU A 181 -15.40 6.95 13.65
CA GLU A 181 -14.86 8.31 13.46
C GLU A 181 -15.99 9.31 13.08
N ASN A 182 -17.15 9.18 13.73
CA ASN A 182 -18.27 10.12 13.60
C ASN A 182 -19.08 10.17 14.90
N ASP A 183 -19.82 11.26 15.12
CA ASP A 183 -20.77 11.35 16.24
C ASP A 183 -21.90 10.32 16.11
N ILE A 184 -22.39 9.84 17.25
CA ILE A 184 -23.56 8.98 17.41
C ILE A 184 -24.59 9.70 18.29
N ASP A 185 -25.87 9.59 17.94
CA ASP A 185 -26.94 10.13 18.78
C ASP A 185 -26.94 9.39 20.14
N GLU A 186 -26.99 10.13 21.26
CA GLU A 186 -26.85 9.56 22.61
C GLU A 186 -27.87 8.43 22.90
N GLU A 187 -29.07 8.51 22.30
CA GLU A 187 -30.12 7.49 22.37
C GLU A 187 -29.71 6.14 21.73
N GLN A 188 -28.74 6.14 20.82
CA GLN A 188 -28.25 4.96 20.11
C GLN A 188 -27.04 4.30 20.79
N ILE A 189 -26.42 4.95 21.79
CA ILE A 189 -25.29 4.38 22.55
C ILE A 189 -25.60 3.01 23.17
N PRO A 190 -26.80 2.74 23.74
CA PRO A 190 -27.14 1.41 24.21
C PRO A 190 -27.07 0.34 23.11
N ASN A 191 -27.48 0.67 21.89
CA ASN A 191 -27.41 -0.25 20.75
C ASN A 191 -25.98 -0.40 20.24
N MET A 192 -25.12 0.63 20.32
CA MET A 192 -23.70 0.49 20.00
C MET A 192 -22.99 -0.45 21.00
N LYS A 193 -23.30 -0.32 22.30
CA LYS A 193 -22.79 -1.24 23.32
C LYS A 193 -23.26 -2.67 23.09
N GLU A 194 -24.53 -2.84 22.68
CA GLU A 194 -25.04 -4.15 22.27
C GLU A 194 -24.29 -4.70 21.06
N PHE A 195 -24.07 -3.89 20.01
CA PHE A 195 -23.33 -4.29 18.81
C PHE A 195 -21.96 -4.85 19.18
N VAL A 196 -21.16 -4.11 19.95
CA VAL A 196 -19.80 -4.52 20.36
C VAL A 196 -19.84 -5.80 21.20
N SER A 197 -20.70 -5.84 22.22
CA SER A 197 -20.81 -6.99 23.12
C SER A 197 -21.31 -8.25 22.42
N HIS A 198 -22.28 -8.11 21.50
CA HIS A 198 -22.83 -9.23 20.74
C HIS A 198 -21.83 -9.73 19.69
N LEU A 199 -21.13 -8.81 19.00
CA LEU A 199 -20.08 -9.17 18.06
C LEU A 199 -19.01 -10.02 18.74
N LYS A 200 -18.46 -9.57 19.87
CA LYS A 200 -17.49 -10.34 20.66
C LYS A 200 -18.04 -11.72 21.01
N LYS A 201 -19.26 -11.78 21.53
CA LYS A 201 -19.89 -13.04 21.95
C LYS A 201 -20.05 -14.02 20.79
N VAL A 202 -20.63 -13.58 19.67
CA VAL A 202 -20.86 -14.45 18.50
C VAL A 202 -19.53 -14.90 17.89
N LEU A 203 -18.58 -13.97 17.78
CA LEU A 203 -17.27 -14.27 17.22
C LEU A 203 -16.48 -15.27 18.08
N HIS A 204 -16.50 -15.14 19.42
CA HIS A 204 -15.86 -16.13 20.31
C HIS A 204 -16.52 -17.51 20.25
N LEU A 205 -17.82 -17.57 19.93
CA LEU A 205 -18.54 -18.83 19.76
C LEU A 205 -18.21 -19.50 18.42
N SER A 206 -18.05 -18.74 17.34
CA SER A 206 -17.78 -19.27 16.00
C SER A 206 -16.29 -19.43 15.70
N THR A 207 -15.43 -18.63 16.33
CA THR A 207 -13.99 -18.59 16.12
C THR A 207 -13.31 -18.37 17.48
N PRO A 208 -13.02 -19.45 18.24
CA PRO A 208 -12.36 -19.37 19.53
C PRO A 208 -11.05 -18.58 19.47
N GLY A 209 -10.89 -17.66 20.42
CA GLY A 209 -9.72 -16.79 20.51
C GLY A 209 -9.71 -15.59 19.57
N ALA A 210 -10.72 -15.41 18.72
CA ALA A 210 -10.86 -14.19 17.93
C ALA A 210 -10.98 -12.93 18.81
N LEU A 211 -10.74 -11.76 18.23
CA LEU A 211 -10.63 -10.50 18.96
C LEU A 211 -11.57 -9.44 18.39
N VAL A 212 -12.21 -8.70 19.28
CA VAL A 212 -12.83 -7.41 18.97
C VAL A 212 -12.05 -6.32 19.68
N ILE A 213 -11.42 -5.43 18.92
CA ILE A 213 -10.65 -4.30 19.43
C ILE A 213 -11.40 -3.01 19.14
N TRP A 214 -11.61 -2.17 20.16
CA TRP A 214 -12.26 -0.87 20.02
C TRP A 214 -11.22 0.23 19.79
N TYR A 215 -11.43 1.15 18.86
CA TYR A 215 -10.59 2.34 18.74
C TYR A 215 -11.09 3.46 19.66
N ASP A 216 -10.19 4.21 20.28
CA ASP A 216 -10.50 5.33 21.19
C ASP A 216 -11.12 6.52 20.45
N SER A 217 -12.38 6.42 20.07
CA SER A 217 -13.07 7.43 19.28
C SER A 217 -14.30 8.01 20.00
N VAL A 218 -15.49 7.43 19.81
CA VAL A 218 -16.73 7.92 20.40
C VAL A 218 -16.80 7.59 21.88
N THR A 219 -17.19 8.58 22.66
CA THR A 219 -17.40 8.43 24.10
C THR A 219 -18.76 7.79 24.40
N VAL A 220 -18.98 7.40 25.66
CA VAL A 220 -20.29 6.91 26.15
C VAL A 220 -21.44 7.91 26.04
N ARG A 221 -21.17 9.16 25.63
CA ARG A 221 -22.18 10.19 25.33
C ARG A 221 -22.49 10.31 23.84
N GLY A 222 -21.78 9.57 22.99
CA GLY A 222 -21.95 9.62 21.54
C GLY A 222 -21.06 10.63 20.82
N ASN A 223 -20.31 11.46 21.54
CA ASN A 223 -19.41 12.43 20.93
C ASN A 223 -18.12 11.77 20.46
N LEU A 224 -17.70 12.05 19.22
CA LEU A 224 -16.37 11.73 18.71
C LEU A 224 -15.33 12.58 19.44
N GLN A 225 -14.63 11.98 20.38
CA GLN A 225 -13.63 12.68 21.19
C GLN A 225 -12.58 11.69 21.70
N TRP A 226 -11.48 11.57 20.96
CA TRP A 226 -10.32 10.77 21.36
C TRP A 226 -9.80 11.21 22.73
N GLN A 227 -9.66 10.26 23.65
CA GLN A 227 -9.23 10.52 25.02
C GLN A 227 -7.71 10.41 25.18
N ASP A 228 -7.04 9.72 24.26
CA ASP A 228 -5.61 9.37 24.27
C ASP A 228 -5.19 8.48 25.46
N GLN A 229 -6.14 8.08 26.29
CA GLN A 229 -5.95 7.25 27.48
C GLN A 229 -7.26 6.58 27.86
N LEU A 230 -7.17 5.50 28.63
CA LEU A 230 -8.34 4.82 29.15
C LEU A 230 -8.95 5.66 30.30
N THR A 231 -10.21 6.05 30.16
CA THR A 231 -10.96 6.87 31.12
C THR A 231 -12.38 6.34 31.30
N GLU A 232 -13.14 6.90 32.24
CA GLU A 232 -14.56 6.59 32.41
C GLU A 232 -15.42 6.85 31.15
N LEU A 233 -14.92 7.66 30.19
CA LEU A 233 -15.65 8.00 28.97
C LEU A 233 -15.54 6.95 27.86
N ASN A 234 -14.50 6.12 27.85
CA ASN A 234 -14.28 5.06 26.85
C ASN A 234 -14.17 3.65 27.48
N LYS A 235 -13.90 3.56 28.79
CA LYS A 235 -13.81 2.29 29.54
C LYS A 235 -15.05 1.40 29.38
N PRO A 236 -16.29 1.91 29.34
CA PRO A 236 -17.44 1.03 29.12
C PRO A 236 -17.46 0.32 27.76
N PHE A 237 -16.75 0.80 26.74
CA PHE A 237 -16.53 0.04 25.50
C PHE A 237 -15.41 -0.99 25.66
N PHE A 238 -14.30 -0.61 26.29
CA PHE A 238 -13.20 -1.52 26.64
C PHE A 238 -13.66 -2.76 27.44
N ASP A 239 -14.60 -2.57 28.38
CA ASP A 239 -15.16 -3.65 29.18
C ASP A 239 -16.04 -4.62 28.35
N LEU A 240 -16.53 -4.19 27.18
CA LEU A 240 -17.40 -4.98 26.29
C LEU A 240 -16.63 -5.70 25.16
N CYS A 241 -15.36 -5.34 24.93
CA CYS A 241 -14.52 -5.91 23.88
C CYS A 241 -13.28 -6.62 24.46
N ASP A 242 -12.37 -7.09 23.60
CA ASP A 242 -11.16 -7.82 23.99
C ASP A 242 -9.96 -6.92 24.25
N GLY A 243 -9.95 -5.74 23.64
CA GLY A 243 -8.97 -4.71 23.92
C GLY A 243 -9.34 -3.37 23.31
N ILE A 244 -8.53 -2.37 23.60
CA ILE A 244 -8.76 -1.01 23.13
C ILE A 244 -7.47 -0.44 22.55
N PHE A 245 -7.57 0.12 21.36
CA PHE A 245 -6.54 0.86 20.66
C PHE A 245 -6.72 2.34 21.02
N MET A 246 -5.82 2.88 21.85
CA MET A 246 -5.80 4.30 22.20
C MET A 246 -5.28 5.16 21.05
N ASN A 247 -5.90 6.31 20.84
CA ASN A 247 -5.43 7.29 19.86
C ASN A 247 -3.99 7.74 20.17
N TYR A 248 -3.26 8.18 19.16
CA TYR A 248 -1.79 8.30 19.20
C TYR A 248 -1.27 9.64 19.73
N THR A 249 -2.11 10.59 20.17
CA THR A 249 -1.68 11.90 20.69
C THR A 249 -1.49 11.95 22.21
N TRP A 250 -1.18 10.81 22.83
CA TRP A 250 -1.03 10.65 24.28
C TRP A 250 0.24 11.27 24.86
N LYS A 251 0.22 11.54 26.17
CA LYS A 251 1.33 12.14 26.93
C LYS A 251 2.08 11.11 27.76
N GLU A 252 3.28 11.45 28.21
CA GLU A 252 4.18 10.54 28.94
C GLU A 252 3.51 9.77 30.11
N SER A 253 2.61 10.41 30.86
CA SER A 253 1.92 9.79 32.01
C SER A 253 0.73 8.90 31.64
N TYR A 254 0.17 9.05 30.43
CA TYR A 254 -1.09 8.42 30.03
C TYR A 254 -1.02 6.89 29.95
N PRO A 255 0.08 6.27 29.49
CA PRO A 255 0.25 4.81 29.57
C PRO A 255 0.07 4.25 30.98
N ASN A 256 0.71 4.85 31.99
CA ASN A 256 0.59 4.40 33.38
C ASN A 256 -0.82 4.59 33.93
N LEU A 257 -1.43 5.77 33.68
CA LEU A 257 -2.81 6.04 34.10
C LEU A 257 -3.80 5.06 33.47
N SER A 258 -3.62 4.74 32.19
CA SER A 258 -4.47 3.77 31.50
C SER A 258 -4.29 2.36 32.08
N ALA A 259 -3.07 1.98 32.44
CA ALA A 259 -2.79 0.71 33.11
C ALA A 259 -3.47 0.61 34.48
N GLU A 260 -3.45 1.69 35.27
CA GLU A 260 -4.13 1.76 36.57
C GLU A 260 -5.64 1.58 36.43
N VAL A 261 -6.26 2.23 35.43
CA VAL A 261 -7.70 2.10 35.14
C VAL A 261 -8.05 0.71 34.61
N ALA A 262 -7.19 0.10 33.81
CA ALA A 262 -7.41 -1.22 33.23
C ALA A 262 -7.20 -2.39 34.22
N GLY A 263 -6.41 -2.18 35.29
CA GLY A 263 -6.09 -3.18 36.29
C GLY A 263 -5.43 -4.42 35.68
N ASP A 264 -6.02 -5.60 35.90
CA ASP A 264 -5.50 -6.87 35.38
C ASP A 264 -5.53 -6.95 33.84
N ARG A 265 -6.35 -6.12 33.18
CA ARG A 265 -6.45 -6.04 31.71
C ARG A 265 -5.52 -5.01 31.09
N LYS A 266 -4.50 -4.51 31.80
CA LYS A 266 -3.57 -3.49 31.28
C LYS A 266 -2.88 -3.83 29.96
N PHE A 267 -2.70 -5.12 29.66
CA PHE A 267 -2.13 -5.53 28.37
C PHE A 267 -3.14 -5.44 27.24
N ASP A 268 -4.45 -5.41 27.52
CA ASP A 268 -5.51 -5.22 26.53
C ASP A 268 -5.66 -3.73 26.12
N VAL A 269 -4.88 -2.83 26.74
CA VAL A 269 -4.73 -1.44 26.33
C VAL A 269 -3.52 -1.32 25.41
N TYR A 270 -3.78 -0.97 24.14
CA TYR A 270 -2.77 -0.77 23.12
C TYR A 270 -2.60 0.72 22.87
N MET A 271 -1.49 1.30 23.32
CA MET A 271 -1.23 2.72 23.12
C MET A 271 -0.76 2.98 21.68
N GLY A 272 -1.48 3.83 20.95
CA GLY A 272 -1.24 4.10 19.53
C GLY A 272 0.06 4.84 19.25
N ILE A 273 0.77 4.46 18.19
CA ILE A 273 1.98 5.11 17.72
C ILE A 273 1.80 5.34 16.22
N ASP A 274 1.52 6.57 15.80
CA ASP A 274 1.50 6.91 14.38
C ASP A 274 2.93 7.01 13.84
N VAL A 275 3.26 6.13 12.90
CA VAL A 275 4.59 6.06 12.30
C VAL A 275 4.86 7.26 11.38
N PHE A 276 3.84 7.94 10.85
CA PHE A 276 4.06 9.23 10.17
C PHE A 276 4.45 10.35 11.14
N GLY A 277 4.25 10.17 12.44
CA GLY A 277 4.67 11.10 13.48
C GLY A 277 3.68 12.22 13.80
N ARG A 278 2.42 12.13 13.35
CA ARG A 278 1.41 13.19 13.51
C ARG A 278 0.93 13.26 14.96
N GLY A 279 1.67 13.99 15.80
CA GLY A 279 1.36 14.15 17.22
C GLY A 279 1.72 12.93 18.10
N SER A 280 2.36 11.93 17.50
CA SER A 280 2.85 10.72 18.19
C SER A 280 3.95 11.05 19.18
N PHE A 281 3.91 10.45 20.37
CA PHE A 281 4.97 10.63 21.37
C PHE A 281 6.33 10.21 20.79
N GLY A 282 7.33 11.10 20.88
CA GLY A 282 8.65 10.87 20.31
C GLY A 282 8.73 10.99 18.79
N GLY A 283 7.64 11.34 18.08
CA GLY A 283 7.66 11.76 16.67
C GLY A 283 7.52 10.65 15.61
N GLY A 284 7.29 9.39 15.99
CA GLY A 284 7.12 8.30 15.03
C GLY A 284 8.37 8.05 14.16
N GLN A 285 8.20 7.72 12.88
CA GLN A 285 9.26 7.61 11.86
C GLN A 285 10.50 6.84 12.36
N TRP A 286 11.70 7.40 12.21
CA TRP A 286 12.97 6.84 12.69
C TRP A 286 13.16 6.91 14.22
N THR A 287 12.22 7.51 14.96
CA THR A 287 12.25 7.66 16.42
C THR A 287 11.13 6.89 17.12
N VAL A 288 10.48 5.96 16.42
CA VAL A 288 9.38 5.10 16.94
C VAL A 288 9.74 4.38 18.25
N ASN A 289 11.03 4.07 18.45
CA ASN A 289 11.52 3.41 19.65
C ASN A 289 11.32 4.24 20.92
N ALA A 290 11.24 5.58 20.83
CA ALA A 290 11.01 6.43 21.99
C ALA A 290 9.65 6.14 22.66
N ALA A 291 8.59 5.99 21.85
CA ALA A 291 7.29 5.56 22.33
C ALA A 291 7.33 4.11 22.83
N LEU A 292 7.87 3.18 22.04
CA LEU A 292 7.94 1.77 22.41
C LEU A 292 8.67 1.54 23.74
N ASP A 293 9.80 2.21 23.97
CA ASP A 293 10.57 2.12 25.22
C ASP A 293 9.75 2.59 26.43
N LEU A 294 9.01 3.69 26.27
CA LEU A 294 8.16 4.22 27.34
C LEU A 294 7.00 3.26 27.64
N LEU A 295 6.32 2.74 26.62
CA LEU A 295 5.21 1.80 26.79
C LEU A 295 5.67 0.50 27.47
N LYS A 296 6.83 -0.02 27.06
CA LYS A 296 7.44 -1.20 27.67
C LYS A 296 7.80 -0.96 29.14
N ARG A 297 8.36 0.21 29.49
CA ARG A 297 8.64 0.59 30.88
C ARG A 297 7.38 0.70 31.74
N ASN A 298 6.28 1.19 31.17
CA ASN A 298 4.98 1.30 31.83
C ASN A 298 4.18 -0.01 31.81
N ASN A 299 4.71 -1.07 31.21
CA ASN A 299 4.12 -2.41 31.20
C ASN A 299 2.70 -2.44 30.59
N VAL A 300 2.51 -1.73 29.48
CA VAL A 300 1.30 -1.72 28.63
C VAL A 300 1.64 -2.13 27.20
N SER A 301 0.62 -2.44 26.39
CA SER A 301 0.83 -2.84 24.99
C SER A 301 0.96 -1.64 24.04
N ALA A 302 1.54 -1.88 22.86
CA ALA A 302 1.72 -0.88 21.81
C ALA A 302 0.85 -1.21 20.58
N ALA A 303 0.31 -0.19 19.94
CA ALA A 303 -0.31 -0.28 18.61
C ALA A 303 0.48 0.59 17.63
N ILE A 304 1.24 -0.02 16.73
CA ILE A 304 1.98 0.67 15.68
C ILE A 304 1.03 0.91 14.51
N PHE A 305 0.80 2.17 14.15
CA PHE A 305 -0.11 2.59 13.09
C PHE A 305 0.66 3.09 11.86
N ALA A 306 0.25 2.65 10.67
CA ALA A 306 0.80 3.06 9.38
C ALA A 306 2.32 2.82 9.19
N PRO A 307 2.88 1.63 9.51
CA PRO A 307 4.28 1.32 9.20
C PRO A 307 4.58 1.29 7.68
N GLY A 308 3.54 1.31 6.83
CA GLY A 308 3.64 1.54 5.39
C GLY A 308 4.42 2.81 5.02
N TRP A 309 4.55 3.77 5.95
CA TRP A 309 5.40 4.95 5.82
C TRP A 309 6.77 4.69 5.17
N VAL A 310 7.47 3.61 5.55
CA VAL A 310 8.80 3.29 5.00
C VAL A 310 8.74 3.12 3.48
N TYR A 311 7.69 2.45 2.99
CA TYR A 311 7.45 2.18 1.58
C TYR A 311 6.88 3.40 0.87
N GLU A 312 5.82 4.00 1.43
CA GLU A 312 5.10 5.12 0.82
C GLU A 312 5.95 6.37 0.65
N THR A 313 6.91 6.60 1.55
CA THR A 313 7.82 7.74 1.49
C THR A 313 9.17 7.41 0.84
N ALA A 314 9.28 6.21 0.24
CA ALA A 314 10.47 5.75 -0.48
C ALA A 314 11.77 5.95 0.31
N GLN A 315 11.79 5.52 1.59
CA GLN A 315 12.93 5.75 2.47
C GLN A 315 14.22 5.15 1.87
N PRO A 316 15.34 5.91 1.87
CA PRO A 316 16.59 5.48 1.25
C PRO A 316 17.29 4.39 2.07
N PRO A 317 18.19 3.60 1.46
CA PRO A 317 18.54 3.60 0.03
C PRO A 317 17.54 2.82 -0.85
N ASN A 318 16.74 1.95 -0.24
CA ASN A 318 15.67 1.19 -0.87
C ASN A 318 14.75 0.63 0.22
N PHE A 319 13.54 0.22 -0.19
CA PHE A 319 12.53 -0.33 0.71
C PHE A 319 13.04 -1.47 1.60
N HIS A 320 13.73 -2.48 1.05
CA HIS A 320 14.20 -3.64 1.83
C HIS A 320 15.15 -3.23 2.96
N THR A 321 16.13 -2.37 2.63
CA THR A 321 17.13 -1.92 3.59
C THR A 321 16.51 -0.99 4.64
N ALA A 322 15.69 -0.04 4.20
CA ALA A 322 15.00 0.89 5.08
C ALA A 322 14.02 0.17 6.01
N GLN A 323 13.31 -0.85 5.50
CA GLN A 323 12.40 -1.66 6.30
C GLN A 323 13.16 -2.45 7.37
N ASN A 324 14.25 -3.16 7.01
CA ASN A 324 15.08 -3.88 7.98
C ASN A 324 15.63 -2.95 9.07
N LYS A 325 16.10 -1.76 8.66
CA LYS A 325 16.55 -0.73 9.60
C LYS A 325 15.44 -0.31 10.56
N TRP A 326 14.26 -0.01 10.02
CA TRP A 326 13.15 0.50 10.81
C TRP A 326 12.63 -0.54 11.80
N TRP A 327 12.42 -1.79 11.36
CA TRP A 327 12.01 -2.87 12.26
C TRP A 327 13.09 -3.25 13.26
N SER A 328 14.38 -3.02 12.98
CA SER A 328 15.43 -3.19 13.99
C SER A 328 15.28 -2.23 15.18
N LEU A 329 14.64 -1.07 14.99
CA LEU A 329 14.32 -0.16 16.10
C LEU A 329 13.24 -0.78 17.00
N VAL A 330 12.23 -1.41 16.39
CA VAL A 330 11.18 -2.14 17.10
C VAL A 330 11.77 -3.34 17.82
N GLU A 331 12.65 -4.11 17.18
CA GLU A 331 13.33 -5.25 17.81
C GLU A 331 14.19 -4.82 19.00
N LYS A 332 15.02 -3.78 18.87
CA LYS A 332 15.88 -3.29 19.95
C LYS A 332 15.07 -2.79 21.15
N SER A 333 13.93 -2.15 20.89
CA SER A 333 13.05 -1.64 21.94
C SER A 333 12.21 -2.75 22.58
N TRP A 334 11.46 -3.50 21.77
CA TRP A 334 10.45 -4.45 22.24
C TRP A 334 10.97 -5.89 22.40
N GLY A 335 11.85 -6.32 21.50
CA GLY A 335 12.37 -7.69 21.44
C GLY A 335 11.48 -8.65 20.64
N ILE A 336 11.99 -9.86 20.43
CA ILE A 336 11.30 -10.94 19.70
C ILE A 336 10.13 -11.48 20.52
N VAL A 337 8.94 -11.52 19.91
CA VAL A 337 7.68 -11.98 20.54
C VAL A 337 7.11 -13.26 19.92
N GLN A 338 7.51 -13.60 18.68
CA GLN A 338 7.25 -14.92 18.08
C GLN A 338 8.55 -15.68 17.87
N THR A 339 8.54 -16.96 18.24
CA THR A 339 9.66 -17.88 18.06
C THR A 339 9.19 -19.07 17.26
N TYR A 340 9.98 -19.50 16.28
CA TYR A 340 9.66 -20.64 15.43
C TYR A 340 10.96 -21.35 14.98
N PRO A 341 10.88 -22.65 14.64
CA PRO A 341 9.69 -23.52 14.74
C PRO A 341 9.33 -23.93 16.19
N GLN A 342 8.03 -24.17 16.42
CA GLN A 342 7.51 -24.74 17.68
C GLN A 342 7.02 -26.19 17.49
N VAL A 343 6.72 -26.58 16.25
CA VAL A 343 6.22 -27.90 15.87
C VAL A 343 6.98 -28.39 14.62
N LEU A 344 6.98 -29.69 14.41
CA LEU A 344 7.45 -30.34 13.19
C LEU A 344 6.26 -30.73 12.29
N PRO A 345 6.42 -30.76 10.96
CA PRO A 345 7.65 -30.45 10.21
C PRO A 345 7.98 -28.94 10.17
N PHE A 346 9.26 -28.61 10.04
CA PHE A 346 9.74 -27.26 9.79
C PHE A 346 10.36 -27.17 8.39
N TYR A 347 10.02 -26.11 7.67
CA TYR A 347 10.58 -25.76 6.37
C TYR A 347 10.65 -24.24 6.20
N SER A 348 11.74 -23.77 5.59
CA SER A 348 11.87 -22.41 5.07
C SER A 348 12.78 -22.39 3.85
N ASP A 349 12.35 -21.66 2.81
CA ASP A 349 13.14 -21.27 1.63
C ASP A 349 13.41 -19.74 1.61
N PHE A 350 13.15 -19.06 2.73
CA PHE A 350 13.41 -17.63 2.92
C PHE A 350 12.69 -16.70 1.93
N ASN A 351 11.71 -17.22 1.19
CA ASN A 351 10.91 -16.45 0.26
C ASN A 351 10.16 -15.34 1.01
N GLN A 352 10.34 -14.08 0.62
CA GLN A 352 9.71 -12.92 1.26
C GLN A 352 8.33 -12.58 0.70
N GLY A 353 7.83 -13.35 -0.26
CA GLY A 353 6.53 -13.12 -0.90
C GLY A 353 6.60 -12.37 -2.23
N PHE A 354 7.81 -12.19 -2.76
CA PHE A 354 8.08 -11.66 -4.09
C PHE A 354 9.40 -12.25 -4.61
N GLY A 355 9.65 -12.10 -5.91
CA GLY A 355 10.92 -12.51 -6.51
C GLY A 355 11.07 -12.02 -7.94
N TYR A 356 12.29 -12.13 -8.47
CA TYR A 356 12.65 -11.79 -9.85
C TYR A 356 12.61 -13.01 -10.78
N HIS A 357 12.41 -14.19 -10.21
CA HIS A 357 12.32 -15.47 -10.88
C HIS A 357 11.55 -16.45 -10.01
N VAL A 358 11.18 -17.59 -10.58
CA VAL A 358 10.60 -18.72 -9.85
C VAL A 358 11.47 -19.93 -10.04
N SER A 359 11.95 -20.51 -8.95
CA SER A 359 12.73 -21.76 -8.94
C SER A 359 12.03 -22.89 -8.20
N LEU A 360 12.32 -24.12 -8.61
CA LEU A 360 11.91 -25.35 -7.94
C LEU A 360 13.06 -26.35 -7.97
N ASP A 361 13.48 -26.85 -6.81
CA ASP A 361 14.61 -27.75 -6.62
C ASP A 361 15.89 -27.31 -7.37
N GLY A 362 16.17 -26.00 -7.33
CA GLY A 362 17.34 -25.39 -7.99
C GLY A 362 17.23 -25.25 -9.51
N ARG A 363 16.09 -25.63 -10.11
CA ARG A 363 15.77 -25.36 -11.52
C ARG A 363 14.91 -24.12 -11.62
N GLN A 364 15.37 -23.14 -12.39
CA GLN A 364 14.57 -21.98 -12.74
C GLN A 364 13.42 -22.38 -13.69
N LEU A 365 12.19 -22.04 -13.31
CA LEU A 365 10.96 -22.28 -14.05
C LEU A 365 10.51 -21.04 -14.83
N SER A 366 10.81 -19.84 -14.32
CA SER A 366 10.48 -18.56 -14.95
C SER A 366 11.48 -17.49 -14.49
N ASP A 367 11.76 -16.51 -15.35
CA ASP A 367 12.51 -15.28 -15.09
C ASP A 367 11.60 -14.05 -14.94
N ALA A 368 10.28 -14.25 -14.86
CA ALA A 368 9.32 -13.17 -14.65
C ALA A 368 9.30 -12.75 -13.17
N PRO A 369 9.19 -11.44 -12.89
CA PRO A 369 8.96 -10.96 -11.55
C PRO A 369 7.56 -11.34 -11.05
N TRP A 370 7.43 -11.55 -9.75
CA TRP A 370 6.15 -11.93 -9.16
C TRP A 370 6.04 -11.41 -7.73
N TYR A 371 4.81 -11.10 -7.31
CA TYR A 371 4.41 -10.76 -5.95
C TYR A 371 3.21 -11.60 -5.54
N ASN A 372 3.35 -12.33 -4.44
CA ASN A 372 2.28 -13.02 -3.74
C ASN A 372 2.74 -13.34 -2.31
N ILE A 373 2.36 -12.50 -1.35
CA ILE A 373 2.81 -12.65 0.04
C ILE A 373 2.34 -13.96 0.67
N SER A 374 1.31 -14.64 0.16
CA SER A 374 0.90 -15.99 0.63
C SER A 374 2.03 -17.02 0.51
N CYS A 375 2.95 -16.80 -0.45
CA CYS A 375 4.12 -17.63 -0.71
C CYS A 375 5.28 -17.37 0.26
N GLN A 376 5.15 -16.40 1.16
CA GLN A 376 6.20 -16.10 2.13
C GLN A 376 6.40 -17.29 3.09
N SER A 377 7.59 -17.85 3.15
CA SER A 377 7.92 -18.90 4.12
C SER A 377 8.36 -18.29 5.46
N LEU A 378 8.69 -19.13 6.45
CA LEU A 378 9.12 -18.63 7.76
C LEU A 378 10.42 -17.84 7.64
N GLN A 379 10.40 -16.60 8.10
CA GLN A 379 11.49 -15.66 7.86
C GLN A 379 12.62 -15.79 8.89
N PRO A 380 13.90 -15.71 8.48
CA PRO A 380 15.04 -15.81 9.39
C PRO A 380 15.14 -14.58 10.32
N LEU A 381 15.69 -14.78 11.51
CA LEU A 381 15.93 -13.76 12.54
C LEU A 381 17.29 -13.08 12.31
N LEU A 382 17.43 -12.37 11.19
CA LEU A 382 18.66 -11.68 10.83
C LEU A 382 18.76 -10.33 11.52
N GLU A 383 19.82 -10.12 12.28
CA GLU A 383 20.10 -8.84 12.93
C GLU A 383 20.56 -7.79 11.91
N PHE A 384 19.96 -6.60 11.96
CA PHE A 384 20.36 -5.49 11.11
C PHE A 384 21.55 -4.73 11.71
N ASN A 385 22.68 -4.73 11.01
CA ASN A 385 23.92 -4.04 11.41
C ASN A 385 24.26 -2.90 10.42
N GLU A 386 24.13 -1.64 10.85
CA GLU A 386 24.43 -0.45 10.04
C GLU A 386 25.93 -0.28 9.76
N ASP A 387 26.77 -0.68 10.72
CA ASP A 387 28.19 -0.34 10.70
C ASP A 387 28.99 -1.19 9.70
N ASN A 388 28.39 -2.24 9.13
CA ASN A 388 28.99 -3.17 8.16
C ASN A 388 30.39 -3.65 8.60
N LYS A 389 30.63 -3.71 9.92
CA LYS A 389 31.90 -4.13 10.55
C LYS A 389 32.06 -5.64 10.60
N ASP A 390 31.00 -6.38 10.28
CA ASP A 390 31.03 -7.83 10.27
C ASP A 390 31.92 -8.35 9.14
N ILE A 391 32.62 -9.43 9.45
CA ILE A 391 33.47 -10.12 8.49
C ILE A 391 32.62 -10.68 7.33
N ILE A 392 31.38 -11.08 7.61
CA ILE A 392 30.41 -11.61 6.65
C ILE A 392 29.08 -10.88 6.84
N GLN A 393 28.60 -10.25 5.77
CA GLN A 393 27.25 -9.70 5.67
C GLN A 393 26.26 -10.83 5.33
N VAL A 394 25.11 -10.81 6.01
CA VAL A 394 24.06 -11.82 5.85
C VAL A 394 22.75 -11.14 5.51
N THR A 395 22.21 -11.43 4.32
CA THR A 395 20.99 -10.80 3.80
C THR A 395 20.12 -11.83 3.09
N VAL A 396 18.80 -11.64 3.10
CA VAL A 396 17.92 -12.33 2.16
C VAL A 396 18.01 -11.60 0.82
N ASP A 397 18.31 -12.32 -0.25
CA ASP A 397 18.35 -11.80 -1.62
C ASP A 397 17.36 -12.55 -2.50
N ALA A 398 16.59 -11.79 -3.28
CA ALA A 398 15.60 -12.31 -4.22
C ALA A 398 16.08 -12.26 -5.69
N ARG A 399 17.25 -11.66 -5.96
CA ARG A 399 17.81 -11.46 -7.30
C ARG A 399 18.68 -12.63 -7.76
N GLU A 400 19.39 -13.26 -6.83
CA GLU A 400 20.21 -14.44 -7.10
C GLU A 400 19.32 -15.67 -7.34
N ALA A 401 19.71 -16.54 -8.27
CA ALA A 401 18.97 -17.76 -8.56
C ALA A 401 18.77 -18.60 -7.29
N SER A 402 17.51 -18.82 -6.91
CA SER A 402 17.11 -19.49 -5.67
C SER A 402 16.96 -20.99 -5.85
N PHE A 403 16.93 -21.73 -4.74
CA PHE A 403 16.61 -23.16 -4.75
C PHE A 403 15.11 -23.39 -4.95
N ASN A 404 14.28 -22.75 -4.13
CA ASN A 404 12.82 -22.79 -4.23
C ASN A 404 12.25 -21.36 -4.16
N GLY A 405 11.15 -21.10 -4.86
CA GLY A 405 10.52 -19.77 -4.86
C GLY A 405 11.45 -18.71 -5.44
N GLY A 406 11.57 -17.56 -4.78
CA GLY A 406 12.42 -16.44 -5.21
C GLY A 406 13.52 -16.02 -4.23
N GLY A 407 13.55 -16.54 -3.00
CA GLY A 407 14.45 -16.07 -1.94
C GLY A 407 15.62 -17.02 -1.63
N ASN A 408 16.71 -16.48 -1.10
CA ASN A 408 17.81 -17.22 -0.48
C ASN A 408 18.56 -16.33 0.54
N ILE A 409 19.25 -16.93 1.51
CA ILE A 409 20.16 -16.18 2.38
C ILE A 409 21.55 -16.14 1.74
N VAL A 410 22.07 -14.95 1.50
CA VAL A 410 23.41 -14.70 0.98
C VAL A 410 24.35 -14.38 2.14
N PHE A 411 25.47 -15.10 2.19
CA PHE A 411 26.59 -14.86 3.09
C PHE A 411 27.77 -14.34 2.26
N ARG A 412 28.11 -13.06 2.39
CA ARG A 412 29.16 -12.42 1.60
C ARG A 412 30.13 -11.61 2.46
N GLY A 413 31.43 -11.80 2.29
CA GLY A 413 32.42 -11.01 3.03
C GLY A 413 33.86 -11.53 2.96
N LYS A 414 34.67 -11.31 4.00
CA LYS A 414 36.11 -11.63 4.04
C LYS A 414 36.49 -12.60 5.15
N LEU A 415 36.18 -13.89 5.01
CA LEU A 415 36.59 -14.88 6.02
C LEU A 415 38.06 -15.32 5.86
N LYS A 416 38.86 -15.24 6.92
CA LYS A 416 40.24 -15.81 6.93
C LYS A 416 40.19 -17.34 6.93
N GLY A 417 41.26 -17.99 6.47
CA GLY A 417 41.32 -19.45 6.35
C GLY A 417 40.98 -20.16 7.66
N ASP A 418 41.64 -19.78 8.75
CA ASP A 418 41.51 -20.34 10.10
C ASP A 418 40.41 -19.67 10.96
N ALA A 419 39.54 -18.88 10.34
CA ALA A 419 38.41 -18.27 11.02
C ALA A 419 37.09 -18.95 10.62
N TYR A 420 36.10 -18.85 11.51
CA TYR A 420 34.72 -19.20 11.23
C TYR A 420 33.82 -18.01 11.56
N PHE A 421 32.59 -18.05 11.04
CA PHE A 421 31.55 -17.07 11.34
C PHE A 421 30.23 -17.80 11.61
N THR A 422 29.49 -17.33 12.62
CA THR A 422 28.18 -17.88 12.97
C THR A 422 27.16 -16.78 13.10
N THR A 423 25.95 -17.02 12.62
CA THR A 423 24.80 -16.15 12.86
C THR A 423 23.55 -16.97 13.11
N ARG A 424 22.67 -16.47 13.98
CA ARG A 424 21.40 -17.13 14.29
C ARG A 424 20.42 -16.94 13.15
N LEU A 425 19.79 -18.03 12.72
CA LEU A 425 18.73 -17.99 11.71
C LEU A 425 17.35 -18.16 12.33
N PHE A 426 17.20 -19.09 13.28
CA PHE A 426 15.91 -19.37 13.92
C PHE A 426 16.09 -19.66 15.40
N LYS A 427 15.02 -19.39 16.17
CA LYS A 427 14.95 -19.64 17.61
C LYS A 427 13.82 -20.64 17.91
N PRO A 428 14.03 -21.93 17.65
CA PRO A 428 13.04 -22.95 17.94
C PRO A 428 12.75 -23.07 19.45
N HIS A 429 11.58 -23.62 19.74
CA HIS A 429 11.26 -24.17 21.05
C HIS A 429 10.64 -25.54 20.84
N LEU A 430 11.45 -26.48 20.36
CA LEU A 430 10.98 -27.78 19.91
C LEU A 430 11.49 -28.87 20.85
N GLN A 431 10.58 -29.48 21.60
CA GLN A 431 10.89 -30.65 22.42
C GLN A 431 11.06 -31.87 21.52
N LEU A 432 12.19 -32.57 21.64
CA LEU A 432 12.50 -33.75 20.84
C LEU A 432 12.22 -35.02 21.63
N SER A 433 11.66 -36.01 20.93
CA SER A 433 11.42 -37.34 21.44
C SER A 433 12.56 -38.30 21.08
N SER A 434 12.41 -39.57 21.41
CA SER A 434 13.33 -40.64 21.00
C SER A 434 13.34 -40.90 19.49
N SER A 435 12.40 -40.32 18.73
CA SER A 435 12.37 -40.44 17.28
C SER A 435 13.54 -39.67 16.64
N PRO A 436 14.18 -40.22 15.60
CA PRO A 436 15.18 -39.46 14.86
C PRO A 436 14.54 -38.26 14.16
N ILE A 437 15.26 -37.16 14.12
CA ILE A 437 14.95 -36.04 13.22
C ILE A 437 15.90 -36.04 12.04
N THR A 438 15.41 -35.65 10.87
CA THR A 438 16.20 -35.43 9.66
C THR A 438 16.30 -33.92 9.40
N ILE A 439 17.52 -33.45 9.19
CA ILE A 439 17.83 -32.06 8.84
C ILE A 439 18.32 -32.05 7.40
N SER A 440 17.70 -31.22 6.58
CA SER A 440 18.08 -30.98 5.19
C SER A 440 18.32 -29.50 4.95
N TYR A 441 19.35 -29.16 4.19
CA TYR A 441 19.58 -27.78 3.73
C TYR A 441 20.30 -27.77 2.38
N SER A 442 20.05 -26.75 1.56
CA SER A 442 20.73 -26.61 0.25
C SER A 442 21.69 -25.43 0.23
N VAL A 443 22.87 -25.65 -0.32
CA VAL A 443 23.94 -24.66 -0.41
C VAL A 443 24.38 -24.51 -1.87
N LYS A 444 24.57 -23.26 -2.29
CA LYS A 444 25.30 -22.89 -3.50
C LYS A 444 26.47 -22.01 -3.09
N SER A 445 27.70 -22.48 -3.28
CA SER A 445 28.91 -21.76 -2.90
C SER A 445 30.05 -22.07 -3.86
N ASP A 446 31.14 -21.29 -3.77
CA ASP A 446 32.38 -21.61 -4.48
C ASP A 446 33.17 -22.73 -3.77
N GLU A 447 34.18 -23.28 -4.45
CA GLU A 447 35.05 -24.34 -3.92
C GLU A 447 35.85 -23.94 -2.65
N THR A 448 35.79 -22.66 -2.25
CA THR A 448 36.57 -22.10 -1.15
C THR A 448 35.73 -21.70 0.07
N SER A 449 34.40 -21.77 -0.05
CA SER A 449 33.43 -21.26 0.93
C SER A 449 32.48 -22.39 1.32
N ASN A 450 32.61 -22.88 2.56
CA ASN A 450 31.73 -23.91 3.10
C ASN A 450 30.71 -23.29 4.05
N LEU A 451 29.49 -23.85 4.00
CA LEU A 451 28.37 -23.48 4.87
C LEU A 451 27.78 -24.73 5.50
N GLY A 452 27.67 -24.73 6.82
CA GLY A 452 26.97 -25.75 7.62
C GLY A 452 25.89 -25.14 8.50
N ILE A 453 25.14 -26.00 9.19
CA ILE A 453 24.09 -25.63 10.13
C ILE A 453 24.49 -26.05 11.54
N LEU A 454 24.55 -25.09 12.45
CA LEU A 454 24.81 -25.31 13.87
C LEU A 454 23.49 -25.38 14.64
N LEU A 455 23.25 -26.51 15.30
CA LEU A 455 22.06 -26.77 16.10
C LEU A 455 22.43 -26.73 17.58
N SER A 456 21.74 -25.91 18.37
CA SER A 456 21.93 -25.85 19.82
C SER A 456 20.72 -26.42 20.56
N PHE A 457 21.01 -27.24 21.56
CA PHE A 457 20.04 -27.98 22.35
C PHE A 457 20.21 -27.67 23.83
N SER A 458 19.10 -27.64 24.57
CA SER A 458 19.10 -27.66 26.03
C SER A 458 18.70 -29.04 26.52
N SER A 459 19.47 -29.61 27.44
CA SER A 459 19.07 -30.81 28.18
C SER A 459 18.02 -30.48 29.25
N PRO A 460 17.36 -31.50 29.85
CA PRO A 460 16.51 -31.31 31.02
C PRO A 460 17.24 -30.72 32.24
N SER A 461 18.57 -30.89 32.32
CA SER A 461 19.43 -30.29 33.36
C SER A 461 19.91 -28.88 33.03
N LEU A 462 19.39 -28.27 31.95
CA LEU A 462 19.76 -26.95 31.42
C LEU A 462 21.21 -26.85 30.92
N GLU A 463 21.85 -27.99 30.62
CA GLU A 463 23.14 -28.01 29.94
C GLU A 463 22.94 -27.77 28.43
N THR A 464 23.76 -26.89 27.85
CA THR A 464 23.72 -26.60 26.42
C THR A 464 24.65 -27.55 25.66
N LYS A 465 24.13 -28.19 24.61
CA LYS A 465 24.89 -29.01 23.67
C LYS A 465 24.71 -28.45 22.26
N SER A 466 25.80 -28.33 21.51
CA SER A 466 25.74 -27.87 20.12
C SER A 466 26.28 -28.94 19.16
N ILE A 467 25.62 -29.10 18.02
CA ILE A 467 25.96 -30.06 16.97
C ILE A 467 26.06 -29.32 15.64
N LEU A 468 27.19 -29.42 14.97
CA LEU A 468 27.39 -28.89 13.63
C LEU A 468 26.98 -29.96 12.61
N VAL A 469 26.14 -29.59 11.66
CA VAL A 469 25.75 -30.41 10.50
C VAL A 469 26.45 -29.82 9.28
N ALA A 470 27.39 -30.56 8.69
CA ALA A 470 28.28 -30.06 7.64
C ALA A 470 28.80 -31.20 6.72
N PRO A 471 29.24 -30.90 5.49
CA PRO A 471 29.77 -31.91 4.55
C PRO A 471 31.11 -32.52 4.98
N GLU A 472 31.91 -31.79 5.73
CA GLU A 472 33.20 -32.23 6.26
C GLU A 472 33.36 -31.70 7.69
N ASP A 473 34.16 -32.39 8.50
CA ASP A 473 34.40 -32.01 9.90
C ASP A 473 35.48 -30.93 10.00
N PRO A 474 35.14 -29.67 10.31
CA PRO A 474 36.14 -28.61 10.44
C PRO A 474 36.79 -28.59 11.83
N ILE A 475 36.33 -29.40 12.80
CA ILE A 475 36.70 -29.29 14.22
C ILE A 475 38.18 -29.61 14.43
N ARG A 476 38.78 -30.47 13.59
CA ARG A 476 40.24 -30.73 13.61
C ARG A 476 41.10 -29.47 13.43
N ARG A 477 40.50 -28.37 12.97
CA ARG A 477 41.13 -27.07 12.75
C ARG A 477 40.90 -26.09 13.90
N PHE A 478 39.83 -26.27 14.67
CA PHE A 478 39.40 -25.36 15.72
C PHE A 478 39.60 -26.06 17.08
N ASP A 479 40.87 -26.22 17.48
CA ASP A 479 41.27 -26.95 18.71
C ASP A 479 40.60 -26.40 19.99
N ASP A 480 40.10 -25.15 19.97
CA ASP A 480 39.41 -24.49 21.08
C ASP A 480 37.90 -24.81 21.15
N MET A 481 37.33 -25.53 20.17
CA MET A 481 35.89 -25.82 20.07
C MET A 481 35.56 -27.29 20.31
N SER A 482 35.04 -27.62 21.49
CA SER A 482 34.49 -28.95 21.81
C SER A 482 33.11 -29.16 21.16
N LEU A 483 33.00 -29.01 19.84
CA LEU A 483 31.78 -29.22 19.07
C LEU A 483 31.73 -30.64 18.51
N GLN A 484 30.53 -31.18 18.29
CA GLN A 484 30.34 -32.46 17.60
C GLN A 484 29.90 -32.17 16.17
N CYS A 485 30.61 -32.67 15.16
CA CYS A 485 30.19 -32.55 13.75
C CYS A 485 29.51 -33.84 13.28
N LEU A 486 28.39 -33.67 12.59
CA LEU A 486 27.64 -34.72 11.91
C LEU A 486 27.82 -34.54 10.40
N THR A 487 28.55 -35.46 9.78
CA THR A 487 28.80 -35.45 8.34
C THR A 487 27.52 -35.74 7.56
N THR A 488 27.21 -34.90 6.58
CA THR A 488 26.00 -35.01 5.76
C THR A 488 26.17 -35.96 4.59
N SER A 489 25.10 -36.66 4.20
CA SER A 489 25.00 -37.16 2.82
C SER A 489 24.82 -35.97 1.87
N VAL A 490 25.32 -36.10 0.65
CA VAL A 490 25.35 -35.01 -0.33
C VAL A 490 24.70 -35.44 -1.63
N GLN A 491 23.76 -34.63 -2.11
CA GLN A 491 23.16 -34.76 -3.44
C GLN A 491 23.26 -33.44 -4.18
N THR A 492 23.94 -33.44 -5.33
CA THR A 492 23.98 -32.27 -6.22
C THR A 492 22.74 -32.26 -7.13
N VAL A 493 22.03 -31.14 -7.12
CA VAL A 493 20.87 -30.88 -7.99
C VAL A 493 21.11 -29.54 -8.68
N SER A 494 21.28 -29.55 -10.00
CA SER A 494 21.69 -28.35 -10.75
C SER A 494 23.02 -27.79 -10.19
N GLU A 495 23.07 -26.50 -9.85
CA GLU A 495 24.22 -25.83 -9.20
C GLU A 495 24.15 -25.87 -7.66
N TRP A 496 23.15 -26.53 -7.09
CA TRP A 496 22.93 -26.62 -5.64
C TRP A 496 23.41 -27.95 -5.09
N THR A 497 23.93 -27.91 -3.87
CA THR A 497 24.32 -29.07 -3.09
C THR A 497 23.35 -29.22 -1.92
N VAL A 498 22.58 -30.30 -1.90
CA VAL A 498 21.67 -30.65 -0.81
C VAL A 498 22.41 -31.53 0.19
N HIS A 499 22.38 -31.10 1.44
CA HIS A 499 23.00 -31.75 2.58
C HIS A 499 21.93 -32.32 3.48
N GLU A 500 22.04 -33.59 3.84
CA GLU A 500 21.09 -34.25 4.75
C GLU A 500 21.82 -35.00 5.86
N ALA A 501 21.27 -34.93 7.07
CA ALA A 501 21.74 -35.71 8.21
C ALA A 501 20.59 -36.07 9.15
N SER A 502 20.73 -37.20 9.86
CA SER A 502 19.77 -37.63 10.87
C SER A 502 20.41 -37.68 12.25
N LEU A 503 19.70 -37.20 13.27
CA LEU A 503 20.15 -37.21 14.66
C LEU A 503 19.03 -37.60 15.62
N VAL A 504 19.42 -38.21 16.75
CA VAL A 504 18.52 -38.53 17.87
C VAL A 504 18.98 -37.75 19.08
N MET A 505 18.09 -36.94 19.64
CA MET A 505 18.36 -36.07 20.81
C MET A 505 17.20 -36.16 21.80
N ASP A 506 16.95 -37.37 22.29
CA ASP A 506 15.83 -37.67 23.19
C ASP A 506 15.83 -36.78 24.44
N GLY A 507 14.66 -36.25 24.79
CA GLY A 507 14.43 -35.39 25.94
C GLY A 507 15.10 -34.01 25.87
N HIS A 508 15.77 -33.67 24.77
CA HIS A 508 16.37 -32.35 24.60
C HIS A 508 15.39 -31.40 23.88
N THR A 509 15.55 -30.11 24.14
CA THR A 509 14.85 -29.05 23.41
C THR A 509 15.81 -28.45 22.40
N LEU A 510 15.44 -28.42 21.11
CA LEU A 510 16.15 -27.60 20.12
C LEU A 510 15.82 -26.13 20.38
N THR A 511 16.84 -25.31 20.64
CA THR A 511 16.69 -23.91 21.06
C THR A 511 17.26 -22.90 20.08
N GLU A 512 18.16 -23.30 19.19
CA GLU A 512 18.75 -22.42 18.17
C GLU A 512 19.12 -23.19 16.89
N ILE A 513 18.89 -22.55 15.75
CA ILE A 513 19.42 -22.97 14.44
C ILE A 513 20.24 -21.79 13.91
N SER A 514 21.52 -22.02 13.66
CA SER A 514 22.48 -21.00 13.26
C SER A 514 23.24 -21.44 12.00
N ALA A 515 23.62 -20.49 11.14
CA ALA A 515 24.53 -20.76 10.04
C ALA A 515 25.97 -20.81 10.55
N PHE A 516 26.80 -21.67 9.95
CA PHE A 516 28.22 -21.83 10.27
C PHE A 516 29.07 -21.75 8.99
N CYS A 517 29.76 -20.63 8.80
CA CYS A 517 30.62 -20.35 7.65
C CYS A 517 32.08 -20.67 7.97
N TYR A 518 32.76 -21.43 7.11
CA TYR A 518 34.17 -21.80 7.26
C TYR A 518 34.86 -22.06 5.91
N ARG A 519 36.18 -22.16 5.90
CA ARG A 519 36.96 -22.47 4.69
C ARG A 519 37.59 -23.87 4.75
N PRO A 520 37.78 -24.56 3.61
CA PRO A 520 38.52 -25.83 3.54
C PRO A 520 39.99 -25.70 3.99
N GLU A 521 40.62 -26.82 4.38
CA GLU A 521 41.99 -26.86 4.95
C GLU A 521 43.07 -26.23 4.04
N ASN A 522 42.98 -26.39 2.72
CA ASN A 522 44.01 -25.93 1.77
C ASN A 522 43.83 -24.47 1.30
N SER A 523 42.83 -23.74 1.83
CA SER A 523 42.54 -22.37 1.41
C SER A 523 43.43 -21.37 2.17
N THR A 524 44.56 -20.99 1.55
CA THR A 524 45.54 -20.02 2.09
C THR A 524 45.29 -18.58 1.63
N LYS A 525 44.28 -18.33 0.79
CA LYS A 525 44.00 -17.01 0.21
C LYS A 525 42.97 -16.25 1.03
N SER A 526 43.20 -14.95 1.28
CA SER A 526 42.18 -14.01 1.77
C SER A 526 41.19 -13.64 0.65
N ALA A 527 40.54 -14.65 0.06
CA ALA A 527 39.52 -14.45 -0.96
C ALA A 527 38.22 -13.92 -0.33
N GLU A 528 37.34 -13.39 -1.16
CA GLU A 528 35.94 -13.15 -0.79
C GLU A 528 35.30 -14.50 -0.40
N PHE A 529 34.46 -14.51 0.63
CA PHE A 529 33.63 -15.63 1.02
C PHE A 529 32.24 -15.39 0.44
N VAL A 530 31.70 -16.36 -0.30
CA VAL A 530 30.36 -16.30 -0.87
C VAL A 530 29.69 -17.66 -0.75
N ALA A 531 28.57 -17.71 -0.04
CA ALA A 531 27.70 -18.89 0.02
C ALA A 531 26.24 -18.46 0.08
N LEU A 532 25.36 -19.21 -0.59
CA LEU A 532 23.92 -19.04 -0.59
C LEU A 532 23.28 -20.25 0.09
N LEU A 533 22.34 -19.99 1.00
CA LEU A 533 21.49 -20.99 1.63
C LEU A 533 20.10 -20.92 1.01
N GLY A 534 19.68 -22.01 0.35
CA GLY A 534 18.46 -22.06 -0.44
C GLY A 534 17.24 -22.61 0.29
N HIS A 535 17.43 -23.49 1.27
CA HIS A 535 16.38 -23.92 2.20
C HIS A 535 16.96 -24.51 3.48
N ILE A 536 16.14 -24.61 4.52
CA ILE A 536 16.34 -25.48 5.68
C ILE A 536 15.03 -26.26 5.92
N SER A 537 15.15 -27.55 6.22
CA SER A 537 14.06 -28.38 6.72
C SER A 537 14.49 -29.23 7.91
N VAL A 538 13.58 -29.40 8.87
CA VAL A 538 13.71 -30.35 9.98
C VAL A 538 12.43 -31.19 10.02
N LYS A 539 12.57 -32.51 10.02
CA LYS A 539 11.45 -33.47 9.93
C LYS A 539 11.59 -34.57 10.98
N ASP A 540 10.47 -35.08 11.49
CA ASP A 540 10.47 -36.32 12.30
C ASP A 540 10.43 -37.54 11.38
N HIS A 541 11.37 -38.47 11.58
CA HIS A 541 11.53 -39.67 10.78
C HIS A 541 10.35 -40.66 10.91
N VAL A 542 9.59 -40.62 12.01
CA VAL A 542 8.42 -41.49 12.24
C VAL A 542 7.16 -40.92 11.60
N GLN A 543 6.92 -39.60 11.68
CA GLN A 543 5.81 -38.96 10.96
C GLN A 543 5.98 -39.11 9.44
N ASN A 544 7.21 -39.03 8.93
CA ASN A 544 7.49 -39.22 7.50
C ASN A 544 7.20 -40.65 6.99
N GLN A 545 7.15 -41.65 7.90
CA GLN A 545 6.77 -43.04 7.59
C GLN A 545 5.31 -43.38 7.93
N GLN A 546 4.70 -42.69 8.90
CA GLN A 546 3.32 -42.93 9.35
C GLN A 546 2.27 -42.02 8.67
N ASN A 547 2.69 -40.91 8.06
CA ASN A 547 1.84 -40.06 7.21
C ASN A 547 2.18 -40.27 5.72
N PRO A 548 1.74 -41.36 5.08
CA PRO A 548 1.75 -41.47 3.63
C PRO A 548 0.59 -40.64 3.03
N GLU A 549 0.37 -39.43 3.52
CA GLU A 549 -0.30 -38.37 2.73
C GLU A 549 0.68 -37.76 1.71
N ILE A 550 1.85 -38.38 1.52
CA ILE A 550 2.76 -38.16 0.40
C ILE A 550 2.03 -38.66 -0.87
N LEU A 551 1.16 -37.77 -1.33
CA LEU A 551 0.39 -37.74 -2.57
C LEU A 551 -0.51 -38.94 -2.75
N LEU A 552 -1.73 -38.80 -2.22
CA LEU A 552 -2.85 -39.60 -2.70
C LEU A 552 -2.81 -39.66 -4.24
N PRO A 553 -2.93 -40.86 -4.84
CA PRO A 553 -2.87 -40.99 -6.28
C PRO A 553 -3.95 -40.10 -6.91
N ALA A 554 -3.70 -39.59 -8.13
CA ALA A 554 -4.64 -38.73 -8.84
C ALA A 554 -6.08 -39.27 -8.88
N SER A 555 -6.26 -40.60 -8.77
CA SER A 555 -7.56 -41.28 -8.65
C SER A 555 -8.41 -40.88 -7.43
N SER A 556 -7.79 -40.32 -6.38
CA SER A 556 -8.44 -39.91 -5.11
C SER A 556 -9.00 -38.49 -5.18
N TRP A 557 -8.69 -37.77 -6.26
CA TRP A 557 -9.10 -36.40 -6.51
C TRP A 557 -10.11 -36.33 -7.66
N VAL A 558 -10.87 -35.25 -7.68
CA VAL A 558 -11.68 -34.82 -8.82
C VAL A 558 -11.20 -33.43 -9.18
N ILE A 559 -10.96 -33.19 -10.48
CA ILE A 559 -10.67 -31.87 -11.03
C ILE A 559 -11.69 -31.56 -12.13
N GLU A 560 -12.27 -30.37 -12.06
CA GLU A 560 -13.28 -29.88 -12.98
C GLU A 560 -12.85 -28.53 -13.55
N ALA A 561 -13.29 -28.28 -14.79
CA ALA A 561 -13.12 -26.99 -15.45
C ALA A 561 -14.49 -26.32 -15.59
N HIS A 562 -14.60 -25.12 -15.07
CA HIS A 562 -15.78 -24.27 -15.14
C HIS A 562 -15.45 -22.99 -15.91
N ASN A 563 -16.50 -22.33 -16.43
CA ASN A 563 -16.38 -21.05 -17.13
C ASN A 563 -15.34 -21.07 -18.27
N VAL A 564 -15.25 -22.19 -18.99
CA VAL A 564 -14.29 -22.35 -20.10
C VAL A 564 -14.68 -21.43 -21.25
N GLU A 565 -13.80 -20.49 -21.58
CA GLU A 565 -13.99 -19.54 -22.66
C GLU A 565 -12.75 -19.46 -23.56
N LEU A 566 -12.99 -19.52 -24.87
CA LEU A 566 -11.99 -19.23 -25.89
C LEU A 566 -12.30 -17.87 -26.53
N VAL A 567 -11.37 -16.94 -26.41
CA VAL A 567 -11.45 -15.60 -27.02
C VAL A 567 -10.43 -15.51 -28.17
N PRO A 568 -10.76 -14.89 -29.32
CA PRO A 568 -9.77 -14.64 -30.37
C PRO A 568 -8.61 -13.77 -29.87
N GLY A 569 -7.37 -14.18 -30.13
CA GLY A 569 -6.16 -13.38 -29.88
C GLY A 569 -5.63 -12.72 -31.16
N ASN A 570 -4.39 -12.24 -31.15
CA ASN A 570 -3.74 -11.64 -32.32
C ASN A 570 -3.44 -12.72 -33.39
N SER A 571 -3.75 -12.40 -34.67
CA SER A 571 -3.47 -13.02 -36.00
C SER A 571 -3.33 -14.56 -36.18
N SER A 572 -2.94 -15.32 -35.15
CA SER A 572 -2.77 -16.78 -35.12
C SER A 572 -2.87 -17.41 -33.72
N SER A 573 -3.34 -16.68 -32.70
CA SER A 573 -3.47 -17.15 -31.31
C SER A 573 -4.90 -17.05 -30.78
N LYS A 574 -5.20 -17.81 -29.73
CA LYS A 574 -6.44 -17.77 -28.96
C LYS A 574 -6.10 -17.57 -27.49
N ILE A 575 -6.99 -16.95 -26.73
CA ILE A 575 -6.86 -16.80 -25.28
C ILE A 575 -7.85 -17.76 -24.62
N LEU A 576 -7.33 -18.67 -23.80
CA LEU A 576 -8.14 -19.57 -22.98
C LEU A 576 -8.33 -18.95 -21.59
N ARG A 577 -9.60 -18.85 -21.18
CA ARG A 577 -10.01 -18.52 -19.81
C ARG A 577 -10.70 -19.72 -19.19
N VAL A 578 -10.34 -20.08 -17.97
CA VAL A 578 -10.93 -21.25 -17.29
C VAL A 578 -10.77 -21.15 -15.78
N LYS A 579 -11.82 -21.51 -15.05
CA LYS A 579 -11.74 -21.79 -13.62
C LYS A 579 -11.47 -23.28 -13.43
N LEU A 580 -10.35 -23.63 -12.82
CA LEU A 580 -10.05 -24.97 -12.36
C LEU A 580 -10.49 -25.10 -10.91
N GLU A 581 -11.13 -26.21 -10.58
CA GLU A 581 -11.56 -26.52 -9.21
C GLU A 581 -11.29 -28.00 -8.94
N TRP A 582 -10.76 -28.30 -7.77
CA TRP A 582 -10.47 -29.68 -7.39
C TRP A 582 -10.90 -29.98 -5.97
N ARG A 583 -11.11 -31.26 -5.68
CA ARG A 583 -11.41 -31.75 -4.33
C ARG A 583 -11.00 -33.19 -4.17
N GLN A 584 -10.77 -33.57 -2.92
CA GLN A 584 -10.58 -34.97 -2.57
C GLN A 584 -11.95 -35.66 -2.44
N LYS A 585 -12.07 -36.91 -2.89
CA LYS A 585 -13.38 -37.61 -2.98
C LYS A 585 -14.03 -37.89 -1.62
N ASP A 586 -13.22 -38.07 -0.58
CA ASP A 586 -13.66 -38.57 0.73
C ASP A 586 -13.43 -37.57 1.88
N LEU A 587 -13.00 -36.34 1.59
CA LEU A 587 -12.82 -35.27 2.59
C LEU A 587 -13.65 -34.03 2.23
N GLU A 588 -14.27 -33.41 3.24
CA GLU A 588 -14.98 -32.13 3.07
C GLU A 588 -14.00 -30.94 2.92
N GLU A 589 -12.81 -31.03 3.54
CA GLU A 589 -11.77 -30.02 3.47
C GLU A 589 -10.45 -30.61 2.98
N SER A 590 -9.65 -29.82 2.26
CA SER A 590 -8.40 -30.31 1.68
C SER A 590 -7.29 -30.41 2.73
N ALA A 591 -6.53 -31.50 2.70
CA ALA A 591 -5.36 -31.70 3.56
C ALA A 591 -4.17 -30.77 3.22
N PHE A 592 -4.19 -30.09 2.06
CA PHE A 592 -3.08 -29.26 1.59
C PHE A 592 -3.46 -27.77 1.50
N THR A 593 -2.53 -26.90 1.90
CA THR A 593 -2.70 -25.44 1.93
C THR A 593 -2.02 -24.73 0.74
N ARG A 594 -1.34 -25.49 -0.14
CA ARG A 594 -0.60 -24.97 -1.30
C ARG A 594 -0.59 -25.96 -2.46
N TYR A 595 -0.73 -25.45 -3.68
CA TYR A 595 -0.68 -26.20 -4.93
C TYR A 595 0.07 -25.43 -5.99
N ASN A 596 0.91 -26.11 -6.77
CA ASN A 596 1.49 -25.56 -7.99
C ASN A 596 0.60 -25.93 -9.18
N VAL A 597 0.25 -24.96 -10.01
CA VAL A 597 -0.63 -25.16 -11.17
C VAL A 597 0.16 -24.98 -12.45
N TYR A 598 0.11 -25.98 -13.33
CA TYR A 598 0.85 -26.02 -14.59
C TYR A 598 -0.08 -26.19 -15.77
N ALA A 599 0.39 -25.78 -16.96
CA ALA A 599 -0.24 -26.06 -18.24
C ALA A 599 0.76 -26.66 -19.24
N GLU A 600 0.24 -27.55 -20.09
CA GLU A 600 0.97 -28.16 -21.20
C GLU A 600 0.08 -28.15 -22.47
N ASN A 601 0.61 -27.59 -23.56
CA ASN A 601 -0.08 -27.58 -24.86
C ASN A 601 0.01 -28.95 -25.54
N VAL A 602 -1.13 -29.49 -26.00
CA VAL A 602 -1.20 -30.76 -26.73
C VAL A 602 -1.46 -30.51 -28.22
N LYS A 603 -0.46 -30.83 -29.07
CA LYS A 603 -0.51 -30.61 -30.53
C LYS A 603 -0.96 -31.86 -31.29
N SER A 604 -1.46 -31.68 -32.52
CA SER A 604 -1.99 -32.76 -33.38
C SER A 604 -0.98 -33.89 -33.71
N THR A 605 0.33 -33.65 -33.62
CA THR A 605 1.36 -34.65 -33.87
C THR A 605 1.62 -35.58 -32.68
N ASP A 606 1.24 -35.17 -31.46
CA ASP A 606 1.51 -35.91 -30.22
C ASP A 606 0.49 -37.02 -29.94
N LEU A 607 -0.59 -37.08 -30.72
CA LEU A 607 -1.66 -38.10 -30.63
C LEU A 607 -1.35 -39.39 -31.41
N ARG A 608 -0.19 -39.51 -32.09
CA ARG A 608 0.25 -40.73 -32.78
C ARG A 608 1.19 -41.56 -31.88
N PRO A 609 1.14 -42.90 -31.88
CA PRO A 609 2.04 -43.72 -31.08
C PRO A 609 3.50 -43.42 -31.46
N ARG A 610 4.28 -42.97 -30.46
CA ARG A 610 5.68 -42.55 -30.61
C ARG A 610 6.56 -43.69 -31.15
N LYS A 611 7.48 -43.36 -32.06
CA LYS A 611 8.69 -44.17 -32.26
C LYS A 611 9.65 -43.88 -31.11
N VAL A 612 10.23 -44.94 -30.53
CA VAL A 612 11.27 -44.89 -29.51
C VAL A 612 12.41 -43.99 -30.01
N LEU A 613 12.67 -42.83 -29.37
CA LEU A 613 13.84 -41.93 -29.47
C LEU A 613 13.57 -40.42 -29.69
N GLU A 614 12.35 -39.93 -29.88
CA GLU A 614 12.10 -38.47 -29.92
C GLU A 614 11.91 -37.88 -28.51
N LYS A 615 12.71 -36.85 -28.17
CA LYS A 615 12.51 -36.03 -26.95
C LYS A 615 11.17 -35.26 -27.03
N PRO A 616 10.44 -35.07 -25.91
CA PRO A 616 9.19 -34.30 -25.90
C PRO A 616 9.41 -32.85 -26.38
N LYS A 617 8.47 -32.32 -27.17
CA LYS A 617 8.45 -30.93 -27.67
C LYS A 617 7.50 -30.01 -26.89
N SER A 618 6.78 -30.50 -25.89
CA SER A 618 5.86 -29.71 -25.08
C SER A 618 6.58 -29.13 -23.86
N GLU A 619 6.69 -27.80 -23.80
CA GLU A 619 7.23 -27.10 -22.64
C GLU A 619 6.10 -26.94 -21.62
N THR A 620 6.21 -27.65 -20.49
CA THR A 620 5.27 -27.48 -19.37
C THR A 620 5.57 -26.15 -18.68
N VAL A 621 4.55 -25.31 -18.52
CA VAL A 621 4.69 -23.95 -17.96
C VAL A 621 3.99 -23.90 -16.60
N LEU A 622 4.65 -23.30 -15.61
CA LEU A 622 4.01 -22.96 -14.33
C LEU A 622 3.10 -21.75 -14.54
N LEU A 623 1.82 -21.91 -14.24
CA LEU A 623 0.85 -20.80 -14.29
C LEU A 623 0.86 -19.96 -13.02
N GLY A 624 1.12 -20.59 -11.88
CA GLY A 624 1.17 -19.93 -10.58
C GLY A 624 0.91 -20.87 -9.41
N ILE A 625 0.65 -20.28 -8.24
CA ILE A 625 0.50 -20.98 -6.97
C ILE A 625 -0.92 -20.71 -6.44
N ALA A 626 -1.63 -21.77 -6.10
CA ALA A 626 -2.95 -21.72 -5.47
C ALA A 626 -2.83 -22.03 -3.97
N HIS A 627 -3.59 -21.31 -3.15
CA HIS A 627 -3.74 -21.58 -1.72
C HIS A 627 -5.11 -22.16 -1.36
N VAL A 628 -6.08 -22.03 -2.25
CA VAL A 628 -7.38 -22.68 -2.19
C VAL A 628 -7.43 -23.78 -3.26
N PRO A 629 -8.34 -24.76 -3.17
CA PRO A 629 -8.44 -25.83 -4.16
C PRO A 629 -9.16 -25.37 -5.46
N ALA A 630 -8.80 -24.18 -5.92
CA ALA A 630 -9.29 -23.55 -7.14
C ALA A 630 -8.22 -22.61 -7.72
N TYR A 631 -8.21 -22.45 -9.04
CA TYR A 631 -7.34 -21.51 -9.74
C TYR A 631 -8.04 -20.95 -10.97
N TYR A 632 -8.08 -19.63 -11.12
CA TYR A 632 -8.59 -19.02 -12.34
C TYR A 632 -7.45 -18.67 -13.28
N VAL A 633 -7.51 -19.23 -14.49
CA VAL A 633 -6.62 -18.88 -15.60
C VAL A 633 -7.32 -17.77 -16.36
N ALA A 634 -6.88 -16.53 -16.16
CA ALA A 634 -7.49 -15.36 -16.77
C ALA A 634 -7.08 -15.18 -18.25
N GLU A 635 -5.81 -15.45 -18.55
CA GLU A 635 -5.25 -15.28 -19.89
C GLU A 635 -4.17 -16.33 -20.18
N LEU A 636 -4.54 -17.45 -20.81
CA LEU A 636 -3.55 -18.39 -21.37
C LEU A 636 -3.54 -18.29 -22.89
N VAL A 637 -2.43 -17.80 -23.44
CA VAL A 637 -2.24 -17.70 -24.90
C VAL A 637 -1.93 -19.09 -25.46
N VAL A 638 -2.78 -19.56 -26.38
CA VAL A 638 -2.61 -20.84 -27.08
C VAL A 638 -2.52 -20.63 -28.59
N GLU A 639 -1.59 -21.32 -29.24
CA GLU A 639 -1.42 -21.28 -30.69
C GLU A 639 -2.60 -21.97 -31.40
N SER A 640 -2.89 -21.56 -32.64
CA SER A 640 -4.05 -22.09 -33.40
C SER A 640 -3.99 -23.59 -33.72
N ASP A 641 -2.81 -24.21 -33.68
CA ASP A 641 -2.60 -25.65 -33.91
C ASP A 641 -2.76 -26.52 -32.63
N VAL A 642 -2.92 -25.90 -31.47
CA VAL A 642 -3.18 -26.56 -30.18
C VAL A 642 -4.64 -27.02 -30.14
N LYS A 643 -4.86 -28.31 -29.87
CA LYS A 643 -6.20 -28.94 -29.84
C LYS A 643 -6.74 -29.07 -28.43
N ALA A 644 -5.86 -29.24 -27.45
CA ALA A 644 -6.20 -29.36 -26.05
C ALA A 644 -5.09 -28.76 -25.18
N VAL A 645 -5.47 -28.29 -23.99
CA VAL A 645 -4.52 -27.90 -22.94
C VAL A 645 -4.67 -28.88 -21.79
N ARG A 646 -3.56 -29.45 -21.34
CA ARG A 646 -3.51 -30.26 -20.12
C ARG A 646 -3.13 -29.37 -18.96
N PHE A 647 -4.02 -29.24 -17.98
CA PHE A 647 -3.72 -28.62 -16.70
C PHE A 647 -3.25 -29.68 -15.71
N MET A 648 -2.25 -29.37 -14.90
CA MET A 648 -1.72 -30.24 -13.85
C MET A 648 -1.68 -29.47 -12.53
N VAL A 649 -2.15 -30.10 -11.46
CA VAL A 649 -2.18 -29.53 -10.10
C VAL A 649 -1.35 -30.43 -9.21
N GLN A 650 -0.21 -29.90 -8.76
CA GLN A 650 0.72 -30.58 -7.86
C GLN A 650 0.47 -30.08 -6.44
N ALA A 651 0.00 -30.95 -5.56
CA ALA A 651 -0.16 -30.64 -4.14
C ALA A 651 1.22 -30.55 -3.44
N CYS A 652 1.36 -29.57 -2.55
CA CYS A 652 2.59 -29.30 -1.81
C CYS A 652 2.35 -29.57 -0.32
N ALA A 653 3.09 -30.51 0.27
CA ALA A 653 3.02 -30.80 1.70
C ALA A 653 3.63 -29.67 2.54
N GLU A 654 3.29 -29.62 3.84
CA GLU A 654 3.82 -28.60 4.77
C GLU A 654 5.34 -28.64 4.94
N ASP A 655 5.94 -29.81 4.74
CA ASP A 655 7.38 -30.04 4.79
C ASP A 655 8.08 -29.75 3.44
N ALA A 656 7.35 -29.11 2.53
CA ALA A 656 7.67 -28.81 1.14
C ALA A 656 7.96 -30.05 0.27
N SER A 657 7.58 -31.24 0.70
CA SER A 657 7.65 -32.42 -0.15
C SER A 657 6.64 -32.27 -1.30
N LEU A 658 7.12 -32.59 -2.50
CA LEU A 658 6.36 -32.52 -3.74
C LEU A 658 6.22 -33.90 -4.34
N GLY A 659 5.08 -34.15 -4.97
CA GLY A 659 4.92 -35.33 -5.79
C GLY A 659 5.54 -35.18 -7.15
N LYS A 660 5.77 -36.31 -7.82
CA LYS A 660 6.18 -36.29 -9.22
C LYS A 660 5.08 -35.62 -10.04
N LEU A 661 5.47 -34.68 -10.88
CA LEU A 661 4.53 -33.95 -11.74
C LEU A 661 3.75 -34.89 -12.67
N ASP A 662 4.38 -35.98 -13.14
CA ASP A 662 3.72 -37.00 -13.97
C ASP A 662 2.60 -37.77 -13.24
N GLU A 663 2.63 -37.78 -11.91
CA GLU A 663 1.64 -38.43 -11.04
C GLU A 663 0.62 -37.41 -10.49
N ALA A 664 0.77 -36.12 -10.84
CA ALA A 664 -0.10 -35.04 -10.39
C ALA A 664 -1.51 -35.13 -10.99
N LEU A 665 -2.47 -34.53 -10.29
CA LEU A 665 -3.84 -34.39 -10.76
C LEU A 665 -3.83 -33.63 -12.08
N ASN A 666 -4.45 -34.19 -13.12
CA ASN A 666 -4.46 -33.56 -14.43
C ASN A 666 -5.84 -33.56 -15.08
N LEU A 667 -6.12 -32.51 -15.83
CA LEU A 667 -7.35 -32.31 -16.59
C LEU A 667 -7.00 -31.92 -18.02
N LEU A 668 -7.52 -32.65 -18.99
CA LEU A 668 -7.43 -32.28 -20.40
C LEU A 668 -8.66 -31.46 -20.81
N VAL A 669 -8.44 -30.20 -21.18
CA VAL A 669 -9.49 -29.32 -21.72
C VAL A 669 -9.37 -29.32 -23.25
N ASP A 670 -10.33 -29.97 -23.90
CA ASP A 670 -10.43 -30.01 -25.36
C ASP A 670 -10.94 -28.66 -25.90
N LEU A 671 -10.14 -28.00 -26.73
CA LEU A 671 -10.46 -26.68 -27.29
C LEU A 671 -11.39 -26.76 -28.51
N GLU A 672 -11.46 -27.90 -29.20
CA GLU A 672 -12.35 -28.11 -30.35
C GLU A 672 -13.78 -28.41 -29.91
N ALA A 673 -13.95 -29.24 -28.90
CA ALA A 673 -15.26 -29.56 -28.32
C ALA A 673 -15.96 -28.30 -27.77
N GLN A 674 -15.20 -27.34 -27.25
CA GLN A 674 -15.71 -26.06 -26.73
C GLN A 674 -16.16 -25.10 -27.85
N MET A 675 -15.56 -25.18 -29.05
CA MET A 675 -16.05 -24.43 -30.22
C MET A 675 -17.35 -25.02 -30.77
N LEU A 676 -17.55 -26.34 -30.69
CA LEU A 676 -18.79 -27.02 -31.08
C LEU A 676 -19.98 -26.71 -30.16
N LEU A 677 -19.73 -26.52 -28.86
CA LEU A 677 -20.74 -26.12 -27.87
C LEU A 677 -21.25 -24.68 -28.08
N LYS A 678 -20.39 -23.74 -28.51
CA LYS A 678 -20.81 -22.36 -28.86
C LYS A 678 -21.42 -22.23 -30.27
N ALA A 679 -21.24 -23.23 -31.15
CA ALA A 679 -21.79 -23.24 -32.51
C ALA A 679 -23.23 -23.80 -32.62
N SER A 680 -23.89 -24.15 -31.50
CA SER A 680 -25.25 -24.69 -31.51
C SER A 680 -26.25 -23.76 -30.78
N PRO A 681 -26.99 -22.94 -31.54
CA PRO A 681 -28.42 -22.76 -31.29
C PRO A 681 -29.21 -23.10 -32.55
N ALA A 682 -28.99 -24.27 -33.15
CA ALA A 682 -29.88 -24.85 -34.14
C ALA A 682 -29.56 -26.34 -34.29
N LEU A 683 -30.59 -27.18 -34.25
CA LEU A 683 -30.59 -28.65 -34.43
C LEU A 683 -30.57 -29.49 -33.16
N SER A 684 -31.62 -29.34 -32.36
CA SER A 684 -32.26 -30.51 -31.75
C SER A 684 -33.33 -31.06 -32.72
N LEU A 685 -33.14 -32.32 -33.13
CA LEU A 685 -34.12 -33.29 -33.62
C LEU A 685 -34.59 -33.18 -35.09
N LEU A 686 -33.97 -34.00 -35.95
CA LEU A 686 -34.70 -34.90 -36.86
C LEU A 686 -33.85 -36.16 -37.13
N SER A 687 -34.20 -37.30 -36.51
CA SER A 687 -34.58 -38.51 -37.27
C SER A 687 -34.97 -39.68 -36.35
N SER A 688 -36.25 -40.01 -36.36
CA SER A 688 -36.75 -41.38 -36.51
C SER A 688 -38.26 -41.33 -36.69
N GLY A 689 -38.78 -41.87 -37.80
CA GLY A 689 -40.21 -42.17 -37.92
C GLY A 689 -40.87 -41.65 -39.19
N SER A 690 -40.96 -42.56 -40.15
CA SER A 690 -41.72 -42.51 -41.39
C SER A 690 -43.24 -42.28 -41.23
N THR A 691 -43.86 -41.81 -42.32
CA THR A 691 -45.26 -41.93 -42.78
C THR A 691 -46.21 -40.73 -42.56
N GLY A 692 -46.93 -40.37 -43.63
CA GLY A 692 -48.16 -39.57 -43.61
C GLY A 692 -48.09 -38.28 -44.43
N GLY A 693 -48.61 -38.29 -45.67
CA GLY A 693 -48.48 -37.18 -46.61
C GLY A 693 -49.63 -36.15 -46.62
N GLY A 694 -49.45 -35.16 -47.48
CA GLY A 694 -50.54 -34.54 -48.24
C GLY A 694 -50.94 -33.11 -47.89
N ASN A 695 -50.63 -32.21 -48.84
CA ASN A 695 -51.55 -31.23 -49.44
C ASN A 695 -51.91 -29.92 -48.68
N LEU A 696 -51.37 -28.78 -49.15
CA LEU A 696 -51.97 -27.84 -50.14
C LEU A 696 -51.59 -26.37 -49.86
N PHE A 697 -51.21 -25.70 -50.96
CA PHE A 697 -50.88 -24.26 -51.10
C PHE A 697 -52.16 -23.38 -51.21
N PRO A 698 -52.05 -22.02 -51.26
CA PRO A 698 -52.99 -21.03 -50.71
C PRO A 698 -53.91 -20.44 -51.82
N PRO A 699 -54.56 -19.26 -51.66
CA PRO A 699 -53.87 -18.00 -51.98
C PRO A 699 -54.41 -16.71 -51.29
N SER A 700 -53.75 -15.61 -51.66
CA SER A 700 -53.95 -14.20 -51.34
C SER A 700 -55.23 -13.54 -51.90
N ARG A 701 -55.68 -12.42 -51.29
CA ARG A 701 -55.84 -11.08 -51.94
C ARG A 701 -56.57 -10.02 -51.08
N ASN A 702 -56.02 -8.79 -51.15
CA ASN A 702 -56.64 -7.47 -51.35
C ASN A 702 -57.46 -6.70 -50.27
N SER A 703 -56.86 -5.55 -49.90
CA SER A 703 -57.33 -4.15 -50.08
C SER A 703 -58.40 -3.48 -49.20
N SER A 704 -57.94 -2.38 -48.57
CA SER A 704 -58.47 -0.99 -48.57
C SER A 704 -59.63 -0.52 -47.67
N ASN A 705 -59.28 0.56 -46.94
CA ASN A 705 -59.99 1.82 -46.66
C ASN A 705 -61.07 1.99 -45.56
N ARG A 706 -60.98 3.20 -44.98
CA ARG A 706 -61.59 3.81 -43.78
C ARG A 706 -63.09 4.15 -43.90
N LEU A 707 -63.80 4.26 -42.75
CA LEU A 707 -64.42 5.49 -42.16
C LEU A 707 -65.60 5.20 -41.17
N PHE A 708 -65.54 5.88 -40.02
CA PHE A 708 -66.58 6.50 -39.13
C PHE A 708 -67.76 5.76 -38.42
N SER A 709 -67.76 5.92 -37.06
CA SER A 709 -68.82 6.24 -36.04
C SER A 709 -70.04 5.27 -35.84
N PRO A 710 -70.88 5.31 -34.74
CA PRO A 710 -71.32 6.48 -33.91
C PRO A 710 -71.70 6.31 -32.39
N SER A 711 -71.98 7.46 -31.73
CA SER A 711 -72.96 7.76 -30.61
C SER A 711 -72.76 7.17 -29.19
N GLY A 712 -73.08 7.78 -28.03
CA GLY A 712 -73.64 9.08 -27.60
C GLY A 712 -74.29 9.03 -26.18
N SER A 713 -74.34 10.19 -25.44
CA SER A 713 -75.27 10.58 -24.32
C SER A 713 -75.02 10.02 -22.88
N ARG A 714 -75.19 10.68 -21.70
CA ARG A 714 -75.79 11.99 -21.23
C ARG A 714 -75.60 12.21 -19.68
N PHE A 715 -75.59 13.50 -19.23
CA PHE A 715 -76.04 14.14 -17.92
C PHE A 715 -75.39 13.72 -16.56
N SER A 716 -75.23 14.55 -15.48
CA SER A 716 -75.82 15.82 -15.00
C SER A 716 -75.02 16.55 -13.86
N VAL A 717 -75.08 17.90 -13.87
CA VAL A 717 -75.31 18.92 -12.79
C VAL A 717 -74.24 19.33 -11.73
N GLN A 718 -74.14 20.67 -11.63
CA GLN A 718 -73.42 21.63 -10.75
C GLN A 718 -73.49 21.48 -9.22
N ALA A 719 -72.44 21.99 -8.56
CA ALA A 719 -72.41 23.00 -7.47
C ALA A 719 -70.92 23.28 -7.13
N ALA A 720 -70.42 24.35 -6.51
CA ALA A 720 -70.81 25.73 -6.26
C ALA A 720 -69.49 26.45 -5.87
N LYS A 721 -69.52 27.78 -5.91
CA LYS A 721 -68.37 28.69 -5.77
C LYS A 721 -67.99 28.91 -4.30
N GLY A 722 -66.69 28.90 -4.01
CA GLY A 722 -66.05 29.71 -2.97
C GLY A 722 -65.40 28.95 -1.82
N THR A 723 -64.09 29.09 -1.65
CA THR A 723 -63.54 30.13 -0.77
C THR A 723 -62.02 30.21 -0.95
N ASN A 724 -61.56 31.46 -1.00
CA ASN A 724 -60.18 31.86 -1.13
C ASN A 724 -59.62 31.94 0.29
N THR A 725 -58.74 31.02 0.69
CA THR A 725 -57.81 31.24 1.80
C THR A 725 -56.43 31.38 1.20
N LYS A 726 -56.09 32.64 0.84
CA LYS A 726 -54.70 33.06 0.69
C LYS A 726 -53.98 32.80 2.01
N SER A 727 -53.09 31.81 2.06
CA SER A 727 -52.00 31.82 3.02
C SER A 727 -50.92 32.77 2.50
N LEU A 728 -50.63 33.81 3.28
CA LEU A 728 -49.47 34.68 3.10
C LEU A 728 -48.19 33.91 3.43
N THR A 729 -47.68 33.14 2.48
CA THR A 729 -46.25 32.90 2.25
C THR A 729 -46.14 32.60 0.75
N GLY A 730 -45.56 33.53 0.00
CA GLY A 730 -45.65 33.60 -1.47
C GLY A 730 -44.83 32.56 -2.24
N VAL A 731 -44.93 31.27 -1.92
CA VAL A 731 -44.50 30.16 -2.77
C VAL A 731 -45.46 28.99 -2.52
N VAL A 732 -46.32 28.68 -3.50
CA VAL A 732 -46.99 27.37 -3.56
C VAL A 732 -46.16 26.57 -4.55
N PHE A 733 -45.24 25.75 -4.03
CA PHE A 733 -44.43 24.81 -4.82
C PHE A 733 -45.24 23.52 -4.95
N GLU A 734 -45.66 23.19 -6.17
CA GLU A 734 -46.40 21.96 -6.49
C GLU A 734 -45.47 21.02 -7.26
N PRO A 735 -44.59 20.25 -6.58
CA PRO A 735 -43.48 19.54 -7.24
C PRO A 735 -43.94 18.63 -8.37
N PHE A 736 -45.11 17.99 -8.25
CA PHE A 736 -45.61 17.08 -9.28
C PHE A 736 -46.22 17.79 -10.50
N GLU A 737 -46.71 19.03 -10.39
CA GLU A 737 -47.18 19.80 -11.55
C GLU A 737 -46.03 20.53 -12.25
N GLU A 738 -44.99 20.92 -11.50
CA GLU A 738 -43.78 21.54 -12.03
C GLU A 738 -42.90 20.51 -12.77
N VAL A 739 -42.74 19.30 -12.21
CA VAL A 739 -41.96 18.21 -12.81
C VAL A 739 -42.63 17.62 -14.05
N LYS A 740 -43.96 17.69 -14.21
CA LYS A 740 -44.64 17.20 -15.44
C LYS A 740 -44.11 17.86 -16.71
N LYS A 741 -43.77 19.16 -16.66
CA LYS A 741 -43.18 19.87 -17.81
C LYS A 741 -41.72 19.50 -18.05
N GLU A 742 -40.99 19.11 -17.01
CA GLU A 742 -39.58 18.69 -17.12
C GLU A 742 -39.44 17.20 -17.52
N MET A 743 -40.40 16.34 -17.14
CA MET A 743 -40.44 14.94 -17.57
C MET A 743 -40.61 14.80 -19.09
N GLU A 744 -41.30 15.75 -19.74
CA GLU A 744 -41.41 15.79 -21.22
C GLU A 744 -40.09 16.21 -21.91
N LEU A 745 -39.13 16.77 -21.17
CA LEU A 745 -37.83 17.24 -21.68
C LEU A 745 -36.70 16.22 -21.47
N VAL A 746 -36.94 15.11 -20.76
CA VAL A 746 -35.93 14.05 -20.57
C VAL A 746 -35.69 13.34 -21.91
N PRO A 747 -34.46 13.38 -22.47
CA PRO A 747 -34.18 12.76 -23.75
C PRO A 747 -34.39 11.25 -23.72
N THR A 748 -35.12 10.71 -24.70
CA THR A 748 -35.34 9.26 -24.87
C THR A 748 -34.30 8.60 -25.77
N THR A 749 -33.40 9.38 -26.37
CA THR A 749 -32.35 8.91 -27.26
C THR A 749 -31.05 8.64 -26.49
N PRO A 750 -30.37 7.50 -26.70
CA PRO A 750 -29.25 7.06 -25.88
C PRO A 750 -27.97 7.91 -26.01
N PHE A 751 -27.92 8.86 -26.94
CA PHE A 751 -26.72 9.65 -27.24
C PHE A 751 -26.75 11.08 -26.68
N VAL A 752 -27.87 11.48 -26.05
CA VAL A 752 -28.02 12.82 -25.45
C VAL A 752 -27.78 12.70 -23.94
N SER A 753 -26.95 13.59 -23.39
CA SER A 753 -26.63 13.55 -21.96
C SER A 753 -27.86 13.83 -21.10
N LEU A 754 -28.14 12.95 -20.14
CA LEU A 754 -29.23 13.12 -19.15
C LEU A 754 -28.91 14.21 -18.12
N ALA A 755 -27.62 14.52 -17.92
CA ALA A 755 -27.17 15.53 -16.97
C ALA A 755 -27.19 16.96 -17.55
N ARG A 756 -27.39 17.12 -18.87
CA ARG A 756 -27.32 18.44 -19.52
C ARG A 756 -28.51 19.30 -19.11
N HIS A 757 -28.28 20.29 -18.25
CA HIS A 757 -29.30 21.24 -17.81
C HIS A 757 -28.74 22.66 -17.84
N LYS A 758 -29.43 23.56 -18.56
CA LYS A 758 -29.03 24.97 -18.76
C LYS A 758 -27.54 25.14 -19.14
N PHE A 759 -27.03 24.23 -19.95
CA PHE A 759 -25.66 24.23 -20.44
C PHE A 759 -25.69 24.37 -21.96
N SER A 760 -25.18 25.50 -22.47
CA SER A 760 -25.27 25.84 -23.89
C SER A 760 -24.09 25.27 -24.67
N ASP A 761 -24.29 25.04 -25.98
CA ASP A 761 -23.23 24.59 -26.88
C ASP A 761 -22.08 25.60 -26.97
N ASP A 762 -22.39 26.90 -26.87
CA ASP A 762 -21.40 27.99 -26.78
C ASP A 762 -20.49 27.81 -25.55
N SER A 763 -21.06 27.44 -24.40
CA SER A 763 -20.31 27.22 -23.15
C SER A 763 -19.45 25.97 -23.23
N GLU A 764 -20.02 24.88 -23.75
CA GLU A 764 -19.30 23.62 -23.99
C GLU A 764 -18.15 23.78 -24.99
N SER A 765 -18.34 24.57 -26.05
CA SER A 765 -17.27 24.85 -27.01
C SER A 765 -16.16 25.69 -26.37
N ALA A 766 -16.52 26.70 -25.56
CA ALA A 766 -15.55 27.58 -24.93
C ALA A 766 -14.70 26.83 -23.88
N ILE A 767 -15.29 25.90 -23.12
CA ILE A 767 -14.54 25.05 -22.18
C ILE A 767 -13.58 24.12 -22.94
N ASN A 768 -14.02 23.52 -24.05
CA ASN A 768 -13.13 22.71 -24.90
C ASN A 768 -11.95 23.51 -25.47
N ASP A 769 -12.18 24.77 -25.84
CA ASP A 769 -11.10 25.66 -26.25
C ASP A 769 -10.14 25.96 -25.08
N GLN A 770 -10.64 26.14 -23.87
CA GLN A 770 -9.81 26.36 -22.67
C GLN A 770 -9.00 25.12 -22.29
N ILE A 771 -9.60 23.92 -22.32
CA ILE A 771 -8.88 22.64 -22.10
C ILE A 771 -7.67 22.56 -23.03
N ASN A 772 -7.84 22.94 -24.30
CA ASN A 772 -6.73 22.93 -25.25
C ASN A 772 -5.68 24.02 -24.93
N VAL A 773 -6.08 25.19 -24.43
CA VAL A 773 -5.15 26.23 -23.97
C VAL A 773 -4.25 25.67 -22.85
N GLU A 774 -4.85 25.10 -21.80
CA GLU A 774 -4.10 24.58 -20.65
C GLU A 774 -3.13 23.45 -21.05
N TYR A 775 -3.58 22.49 -21.88
CA TYR A 775 -2.67 21.46 -22.38
C TYR A 775 -1.53 21.99 -23.26
N ASN A 776 -1.77 23.03 -24.07
CA ASN A 776 -0.68 23.64 -24.86
C ASN A 776 0.32 24.36 -23.96
N VAL A 777 -0.14 25.08 -22.93
CA VAL A 777 0.73 25.77 -21.96
C VAL A 777 1.54 24.76 -21.15
N SER A 778 0.89 23.71 -20.65
CA SER A 778 1.53 22.58 -19.97
C SER A 778 2.65 21.96 -20.83
N TYR A 779 2.41 21.77 -22.13
CA TYR A 779 3.40 21.19 -23.04
C TYR A 779 4.58 22.12 -23.32
N VAL A 780 4.35 23.44 -23.38
CA VAL A 780 5.43 24.45 -23.47
C VAL A 780 6.28 24.44 -22.19
N TYR A 781 5.66 24.35 -21.01
CA TYR A 781 6.40 24.22 -19.75
C TYR A 781 7.19 22.92 -19.67
N HIS A 782 6.63 21.81 -20.18
CA HIS A 782 7.36 20.55 -20.26
C HIS A 782 8.60 20.64 -21.17
N ALA A 783 8.50 21.37 -22.29
CA ALA A 783 9.63 21.63 -23.17
C ALA A 783 10.70 22.50 -22.50
N LEU A 784 10.30 23.50 -21.71
CA LEU A 784 11.22 24.31 -20.90
C LEU A 784 11.95 23.46 -19.84
N TYR A 785 11.23 22.60 -19.12
CA TYR A 785 11.83 21.61 -18.22
C TYR A 785 12.89 20.76 -18.95
N ALA A 786 12.51 20.15 -20.06
CA ALA A 786 13.40 19.28 -20.83
C ALA A 786 14.62 20.02 -21.41
N TYR A 787 14.54 21.34 -21.57
CA TYR A 787 15.68 22.17 -21.95
C TYR A 787 16.62 22.47 -20.77
N PHE A 788 16.08 22.92 -19.63
CA PHE A 788 16.90 23.28 -18.47
C PHE A 788 17.53 22.08 -17.75
N ASP A 789 16.92 20.89 -17.88
CA ASP A 789 17.45 19.67 -17.26
C ASP A 789 18.66 19.07 -17.99
N ARG A 790 18.94 19.52 -19.23
CA ARG A 790 20.06 19.02 -20.05
C ARG A 790 21.39 19.24 -19.35
N ASP A 791 22.33 18.32 -19.58
CA ASP A 791 23.69 18.37 -19.05
C ASP A 791 24.47 19.61 -19.52
N ASN A 792 24.18 20.11 -20.72
CA ASN A 792 24.81 21.29 -21.30
C ASN A 792 24.15 22.63 -20.93
N VAL A 793 23.05 22.61 -20.17
CA VAL A 793 22.38 23.81 -19.61
C VAL A 793 22.50 23.80 -18.08
N GLY A 794 22.06 22.71 -17.43
CA GLY A 794 22.38 22.38 -16.04
C GLY A 794 21.75 23.27 -14.96
N LEU A 795 20.61 23.90 -15.23
CA LEU A 795 19.89 24.76 -14.28
C LEU A 795 18.72 23.99 -13.65
N LYS A 796 19.03 23.19 -12.62
CA LYS A 796 18.11 22.21 -12.03
C LYS A 796 16.96 22.85 -11.25
N GLY A 797 17.14 24.04 -10.69
CA GLY A 797 16.06 24.79 -10.05
C GLY A 797 15.02 25.30 -11.05
N PHE A 798 15.46 25.82 -12.20
CA PHE A 798 14.55 26.16 -13.31
C PHE A 798 13.87 24.92 -13.90
N ALA A 799 14.61 23.82 -14.06
CA ALA A 799 14.03 22.55 -14.51
C ALA A 799 12.90 22.09 -13.56
N LYS A 800 13.16 22.09 -12.25
CA LYS A 800 12.14 21.78 -11.24
C LYS A 800 10.94 22.73 -11.35
N PHE A 801 11.16 24.04 -11.38
CA PHE A 801 10.10 25.04 -11.47
C PHE A 801 9.18 24.80 -12.68
N PHE A 802 9.74 24.61 -13.88
CA PHE A 802 8.94 24.39 -15.09
C PHE A 802 8.29 23.01 -15.15
N ASN A 803 8.87 21.99 -14.51
CA ASN A 803 8.19 20.71 -14.35
C ASN A 803 6.95 20.83 -13.44
N ASP A 804 7.09 21.55 -12.32
CA ASP A 804 5.99 21.80 -11.40
C ASP A 804 4.87 22.61 -12.08
N SER A 805 5.21 23.70 -12.80
CA SER A 805 4.23 24.46 -13.59
C SER A 805 3.59 23.66 -14.73
N SER A 806 4.32 22.73 -15.35
CA SER A 806 3.75 21.84 -16.37
C SER A 806 2.70 20.88 -15.79
N LEU A 807 2.94 20.38 -14.57
CA LEU A 807 2.00 19.51 -13.86
C LEU A 807 0.75 20.28 -13.43
N GLU A 808 0.92 21.48 -12.90
CA GLU A 808 -0.17 22.40 -12.49
C GLU A 808 -1.14 22.67 -13.64
N GLU A 809 -0.64 23.12 -14.79
CA GLU A 809 -1.50 23.45 -15.94
C GLU A 809 -2.19 22.24 -16.57
N ARG A 810 -1.59 21.05 -16.44
CA ARG A 810 -2.26 19.80 -16.83
C ARG A 810 -3.40 19.45 -15.88
N GLY A 811 -3.21 19.68 -14.58
CA GLY A 811 -4.29 19.59 -13.60
C GLY A 811 -5.44 20.53 -13.93
N HIS A 812 -5.15 21.79 -14.30
CA HIS A 812 -6.18 22.73 -14.75
C HIS A 812 -6.97 22.22 -15.96
N ALA A 813 -6.29 21.64 -16.97
CA ALA A 813 -6.95 21.04 -18.13
C ALA A 813 -7.90 19.91 -17.72
N GLU A 814 -7.48 19.06 -16.79
CA GLU A 814 -8.25 17.93 -16.27
C GLU A 814 -9.48 18.41 -15.47
N MET A 815 -9.33 19.44 -14.62
CA MET A 815 -10.46 20.08 -13.92
C MET A 815 -11.52 20.61 -14.89
N PHE A 816 -11.11 21.24 -16.00
CA PHE A 816 -12.06 21.67 -17.04
C PHE A 816 -12.74 20.48 -17.74
N MET A 817 -12.06 19.35 -17.92
CA MET A 817 -12.63 18.13 -18.51
C MET A 817 -13.70 17.49 -17.61
N GLU A 818 -13.40 17.36 -16.32
CA GLU A 818 -14.35 16.87 -15.32
C GLU A 818 -15.58 17.79 -15.25
N TYR A 819 -15.36 19.11 -15.18
CA TYR A 819 -16.44 20.09 -15.19
C TYR A 819 -17.31 19.97 -16.46
N GLN A 820 -16.70 19.86 -17.63
CA GLN A 820 -17.38 19.67 -18.90
C GLN A 820 -18.27 18.42 -18.91
N ASN A 821 -17.77 17.29 -18.40
CA ASN A 821 -18.52 16.04 -18.32
C ASN A 821 -19.65 16.12 -17.29
N LYS A 822 -19.37 16.69 -16.11
CA LYS A 822 -20.33 16.92 -15.02
C LYS A 822 -21.52 17.77 -15.47
N ARG A 823 -21.30 18.78 -16.30
CA ARG A 823 -22.36 19.63 -16.89
C ARG A 823 -23.10 18.98 -18.07
N GLY A 824 -22.74 17.75 -18.42
CA GLY A 824 -23.35 16.98 -19.50
C GLY A 824 -22.88 17.38 -20.91
N GLY A 825 -21.72 18.01 -21.03
CA GLY A 825 -21.03 18.26 -22.29
C GLY A 825 -20.22 17.07 -22.79
N ARG A 826 -19.46 17.28 -23.85
CA ARG A 826 -18.45 16.33 -24.35
C ARG A 826 -17.10 17.02 -24.42
N VAL A 827 -16.08 16.34 -23.91
CA VAL A 827 -14.68 16.74 -24.09
C VAL A 827 -14.25 16.43 -25.53
N LYS A 828 -13.59 17.39 -26.17
CA LYS A 828 -13.01 17.28 -27.51
C LYS A 828 -11.57 17.76 -27.48
N LEU A 829 -10.66 16.82 -27.32
CA LEU A 829 -9.22 17.11 -27.36
C LEU A 829 -8.81 17.51 -28.78
N GLN A 830 -8.16 18.68 -28.88
CA GLN A 830 -7.65 19.21 -30.14
C GLN A 830 -6.15 18.89 -30.29
N SER A 831 -5.61 19.07 -31.49
CA SER A 831 -4.18 18.90 -31.72
C SER A 831 -3.37 19.94 -30.92
N ILE A 832 -2.39 19.45 -30.17
CA ILE A 832 -1.38 20.28 -29.48
C ILE A 832 -0.24 20.56 -30.47
N LEU A 833 0.16 21.82 -30.58
CA LEU A 833 1.27 22.20 -31.45
C LEU A 833 2.61 21.86 -30.78
N MET A 834 3.58 21.41 -31.58
CA MET A 834 4.92 21.12 -31.11
C MET A 834 5.62 22.42 -30.67
N PRO A 835 6.04 22.55 -29.40
CA PRO A 835 6.77 23.72 -28.92
C PRO A 835 8.19 23.72 -29.49
N VAL A 836 8.83 24.90 -29.46
CA VAL A 836 10.26 25.01 -29.75
C VAL A 836 11.06 24.27 -28.68
N SER A 837 12.18 23.66 -29.07
CA SER A 837 13.02 22.85 -28.18
C SER A 837 14.29 23.54 -27.73
N GLU A 838 14.56 24.74 -28.24
CA GLU A 838 15.72 25.57 -27.89
C GLU A 838 15.22 26.92 -27.40
N PHE A 839 15.79 27.37 -26.28
CA PHE A 839 15.39 28.60 -25.59
C PHE A 839 16.57 29.53 -25.31
N ASP A 840 17.71 29.30 -25.97
CA ASP A 840 18.84 30.20 -25.88
C ASP A 840 18.50 31.55 -26.55
N HIS A 841 18.90 32.64 -25.91
CA HIS A 841 18.67 33.98 -26.45
C HIS A 841 19.94 34.82 -26.34
N GLU A 842 20.38 35.37 -27.47
CA GLU A 842 21.65 36.08 -27.60
C GLU A 842 21.78 37.26 -26.63
N GLU A 843 20.74 38.09 -26.53
CA GLU A 843 20.74 39.25 -25.62
C GLU A 843 20.31 38.90 -24.17
N LYS A 844 19.26 38.09 -24.00
CA LYS A 844 18.62 37.85 -22.69
C LYS A 844 19.20 36.69 -21.90
N GLY A 845 19.79 35.70 -22.57
CA GLY A 845 20.10 34.41 -21.97
C GLY A 845 18.84 33.54 -21.86
N ASP A 846 19.04 32.26 -21.60
CA ASP A 846 18.02 31.23 -21.47
C ASP A 846 17.04 31.49 -20.31
N ALA A 847 17.54 31.73 -19.10
CA ALA A 847 16.72 31.86 -17.89
C ALA A 847 15.75 33.06 -17.94
N LEU A 848 16.25 34.23 -18.34
CA LEU A 848 15.41 35.42 -18.49
C LEU A 848 14.42 35.26 -19.65
N HIS A 849 14.86 34.68 -20.77
CA HIS A 849 13.97 34.46 -21.90
C HIS A 849 12.82 33.51 -21.54
N ALA A 850 13.13 32.39 -20.87
CA ALA A 850 12.16 31.42 -20.40
C ALA A 850 11.14 32.02 -19.42
N MET A 851 11.60 32.82 -18.44
CA MET A 851 10.69 33.42 -17.46
C MET A 851 9.83 34.54 -18.06
N GLU A 852 10.31 35.26 -19.08
CA GLU A 852 9.49 36.20 -19.87
C GLU A 852 8.45 35.48 -20.74
N LEU A 853 8.81 34.31 -21.28
CA LEU A 853 7.88 33.44 -21.99
C LEU A 853 6.79 32.94 -21.03
N ALA A 854 7.16 32.41 -19.87
CA ALA A 854 6.24 32.00 -18.81
C ALA A 854 5.27 33.14 -18.45
N LEU A 855 5.78 34.35 -18.18
CA LEU A 855 4.93 35.51 -17.88
C LEU A 855 3.93 35.83 -18.99
N SER A 856 4.33 35.62 -20.24
CA SER A 856 3.47 35.88 -21.40
C SER A 856 2.40 34.80 -21.55
N LEU A 857 2.74 33.54 -21.24
CA LEU A 857 1.80 32.42 -21.20
C LEU A 857 0.75 32.65 -20.13
N GLU A 858 1.14 32.94 -18.88
CA GLU A 858 0.20 33.20 -17.78
C GLU A 858 -0.81 34.31 -18.10
N LYS A 859 -0.31 35.41 -18.69
CA LYS A 859 -1.18 36.52 -19.10
C LYS A 859 -2.15 36.11 -20.20
N LEU A 860 -1.68 35.32 -21.17
CA LEU A 860 -2.51 34.82 -22.24
C LEU A 860 -3.57 33.85 -21.71
N THR A 861 -3.21 32.91 -20.84
CA THR A 861 -4.13 31.98 -20.18
C THR A 861 -5.20 32.75 -19.41
N ASN A 862 -4.82 33.75 -18.62
CA ASN A 862 -5.77 34.61 -17.92
C ASN A 862 -6.72 35.37 -18.88
N GLU A 863 -6.24 35.90 -20.00
CA GLU A 863 -7.11 36.51 -21.02
C GLU A 863 -8.12 35.51 -21.60
N LYS A 864 -7.73 34.24 -21.76
CA LYS A 864 -8.62 33.16 -22.23
C LYS A 864 -9.67 32.80 -21.19
N LEU A 865 -9.30 32.74 -19.91
CA LEU A 865 -10.22 32.54 -18.80
C LEU A 865 -11.24 33.67 -18.67
N LEU A 866 -10.81 34.93 -18.81
CA LEU A 866 -11.73 36.08 -18.83
C LEU A 866 -12.71 36.00 -20.02
N LYS A 867 -12.26 35.51 -21.17
CA LYS A 867 -13.14 35.26 -22.32
C LYS A 867 -14.12 34.13 -22.02
N LEU A 868 -13.69 33.04 -21.39
CA LEU A 868 -14.56 31.93 -20.98
C LEU A 868 -15.63 32.41 -19.99
N GLN A 869 -15.24 33.19 -18.98
CA GLN A 869 -16.15 33.82 -18.03
C GLN A 869 -17.21 34.68 -18.75
N SER A 870 -16.81 35.46 -19.75
CA SER A 870 -17.73 36.29 -20.54
C SER A 870 -18.77 35.47 -21.32
N VAL A 871 -18.41 34.25 -21.76
CA VAL A 871 -19.33 33.31 -22.40
C VAL A 871 -20.35 32.79 -21.39
N GLY A 872 -19.91 32.47 -20.17
CA GLY A 872 -20.80 32.10 -19.06
C GLY A 872 -21.83 33.20 -18.77
N VAL A 873 -21.38 34.45 -18.63
CA VAL A 873 -22.26 35.61 -18.39
C VAL A 873 -23.26 35.79 -19.54
N LYS A 874 -22.80 35.77 -20.80
CA LYS A 874 -23.66 35.92 -21.99
C LYS A 874 -24.76 34.86 -22.04
N ASN A 875 -24.47 33.63 -21.61
CA ASN A 875 -25.40 32.51 -21.63
C ASN A 875 -26.26 32.38 -20.37
N ASN A 876 -26.12 33.29 -19.39
CA ASN A 876 -26.70 33.18 -18.05
C ASN A 876 -26.33 31.85 -17.35
N ASP A 877 -25.12 31.33 -17.63
CA ASP A 877 -24.59 30.14 -16.99
C ASP A 877 -23.84 30.53 -15.71
N VAL A 878 -24.61 30.74 -14.65
CA VAL A 878 -24.09 31.18 -13.35
C VAL A 878 -23.09 30.19 -12.75
N GLN A 879 -23.22 28.90 -13.08
CA GLN A 879 -22.35 27.85 -12.57
C GLN A 879 -20.99 27.87 -13.26
N LEU A 880 -20.95 28.19 -14.56
CA LEU A 880 -19.68 28.33 -15.29
C LEU A 880 -18.92 29.58 -14.85
N VAL A 881 -19.64 30.68 -14.62
CA VAL A 881 -19.04 31.92 -14.09
C VAL A 881 -18.42 31.67 -12.72
N ASP A 882 -19.18 31.07 -11.80
CA ASP A 882 -18.71 30.75 -10.44
C ASP A 882 -17.48 29.83 -10.47
N PHE A 883 -17.51 28.77 -11.27
CA PHE A 883 -16.37 27.85 -11.43
C PHE A 883 -15.10 28.55 -11.91
N VAL A 884 -15.18 29.41 -12.94
CA VAL A 884 -13.99 30.12 -13.46
C VAL A 884 -13.48 31.15 -12.45
N GLU A 885 -14.37 31.87 -11.77
CA GLU A 885 -14.01 32.93 -10.82
C GLU A 885 -13.42 32.38 -9.51
N SER A 886 -14.00 31.30 -8.98
CA SER A 886 -13.59 30.69 -7.70
C SER A 886 -12.32 29.87 -7.81
N GLU A 887 -12.18 29.08 -8.88
CA GLU A 887 -11.08 28.13 -9.01
C GLU A 887 -9.85 28.73 -9.70
N PHE A 888 -10.00 29.61 -10.71
CA PHE A 888 -8.86 29.98 -11.59
C PHE A 888 -8.46 31.45 -11.55
N LEU A 889 -9.40 32.41 -11.57
CA LEU A 889 -9.03 33.82 -11.77
C LEU A 889 -8.22 34.41 -10.60
N GLY A 890 -8.46 33.96 -9.37
CA GLY A 890 -7.67 34.38 -8.21
C GLY A 890 -6.23 33.89 -8.29
N GLU A 891 -6.06 32.60 -8.58
CA GLU A 891 -4.76 31.94 -8.73
C GLU A 891 -3.94 32.57 -9.86
N GLN A 892 -4.54 32.82 -11.03
CA GLN A 892 -3.81 33.39 -12.16
C GLN A 892 -3.28 34.80 -11.90
N VAL A 893 -3.96 35.60 -11.07
CA VAL A 893 -3.43 36.91 -10.67
C VAL A 893 -2.17 36.75 -9.81
N GLU A 894 -2.15 35.79 -8.89
CA GLU A 894 -1.00 35.50 -8.03
C GLU A 894 0.16 34.88 -8.83
N ALA A 895 -0.11 33.97 -9.78
CA ALA A 895 0.88 33.39 -10.68
C ALA A 895 1.57 34.47 -11.54
N ILE A 896 0.78 35.34 -12.19
CA ILE A 896 1.29 36.48 -12.97
C ILE A 896 2.14 37.38 -12.08
N LYS A 897 1.70 37.66 -10.85
CA LYS A 897 2.44 38.50 -9.91
C LYS A 897 3.79 37.87 -9.57
N LYS A 898 3.80 36.59 -9.16
CA LYS A 898 5.02 35.83 -8.81
C LYS A 898 6.02 35.80 -9.96
N ILE A 899 5.60 35.40 -11.15
CA ILE A 899 6.48 35.31 -12.32
C ILE A 899 6.98 36.70 -12.75
N SER A 900 6.17 37.76 -12.61
CA SER A 900 6.62 39.13 -12.89
C SER A 900 7.76 39.58 -11.98
N GLU A 901 7.77 39.15 -10.72
CA GLU A 901 8.85 39.42 -9.78
C GLU A 901 10.11 38.64 -10.15
N TYR A 902 9.97 37.40 -10.63
CA TYR A 902 11.11 36.61 -11.12
C TYR A 902 11.74 37.24 -12.37
N VAL A 903 10.94 37.68 -13.34
CA VAL A 903 11.44 38.45 -14.50
C VAL A 903 12.16 39.72 -14.05
N ALA A 904 11.58 40.48 -13.11
CA ALA A 904 12.20 41.70 -12.61
C ALA A 904 13.54 41.44 -11.90
N GLN A 905 13.66 40.34 -11.16
CA GLN A 905 14.91 39.93 -10.51
C GLN A 905 15.94 39.45 -11.54
N LEU A 906 15.55 38.60 -12.49
CA LEU A 906 16.44 38.11 -13.55
C LEU A 906 17.01 39.25 -14.41
N ARG A 907 16.21 40.28 -14.69
CA ARG A 907 16.69 41.50 -15.38
C ARG A 907 17.73 42.28 -14.57
N ARG A 908 17.70 42.21 -13.24
CA ARG A 908 18.66 42.90 -12.36
C ARG A 908 19.97 42.13 -12.23
N ILE A 909 19.89 40.80 -12.09
CA ILE A 909 21.07 39.96 -11.84
C ILE A 909 21.86 39.63 -13.11
N GLY A 910 21.27 39.79 -14.30
CA GLY A 910 21.94 39.58 -15.58
C GLY A 910 22.21 38.10 -15.89
N LYS A 911 23.26 37.81 -16.67
CA LYS A 911 23.65 36.45 -17.07
C LYS A 911 24.77 35.88 -16.17
N GLY A 912 24.99 34.57 -16.24
CA GLY A 912 26.13 33.90 -15.58
C GLY A 912 25.85 33.62 -14.10
N HIS A 913 26.76 34.02 -13.21
CA HIS A 913 26.71 33.65 -11.78
C HIS A 913 25.42 34.07 -11.07
N GLY A 914 24.82 35.21 -11.45
CA GLY A 914 23.53 35.65 -10.92
C GLY A 914 22.38 34.68 -11.22
N VAL A 915 22.36 34.13 -12.45
CA VAL A 915 21.37 33.11 -12.86
C VAL A 915 21.54 31.83 -12.06
N TRP A 916 22.80 31.43 -11.79
CA TRP A 916 23.07 30.26 -10.96
C TRP A 916 22.52 30.43 -9.53
N HIS A 917 22.70 31.60 -8.90
CA HIS A 917 22.10 31.85 -7.58
C HIS A 917 20.57 31.84 -7.62
N PHE A 918 19.97 32.39 -8.67
CA PHE A 918 18.53 32.35 -8.85
C PHE A 918 18.03 30.91 -9.05
N ASP A 919 18.78 30.09 -9.77
CA ASP A 919 18.53 28.66 -9.91
C ASP A 919 18.60 27.94 -8.57
N GLN A 920 19.62 28.21 -7.74
CA GLN A 920 19.70 27.66 -6.39
C GLN A 920 18.56 28.14 -5.47
N MET A 921 18.04 29.36 -5.66
CA MET A 921 16.85 29.85 -4.96
C MET A 921 15.60 29.08 -5.40
N LEU A 922 15.44 28.79 -6.69
CA LEU A 922 14.33 27.96 -7.17
C LEU A 922 14.44 26.50 -6.69
N LEU A 923 15.66 26.04 -6.41
CA LEU A 923 15.94 24.68 -5.95
C LEU A 923 15.75 24.51 -4.43
N ASN A 924 15.95 25.55 -3.62
CA ASN A 924 15.95 25.48 -2.14
C ASN A 924 14.79 26.28 -1.52
N ASP A 925 14.07 25.70 -0.56
CA ASP A 925 13.04 26.41 0.21
C ASP A 925 13.64 27.48 1.16
N GLU A 926 13.03 28.67 1.25
CA GLU A 926 13.41 29.81 2.13
C GLU A 926 13.22 29.54 3.65
N ASN A 927 13.33 28.30 4.12
CA ASN A 927 13.08 27.92 5.50
C ASN A 927 14.39 27.51 6.19
N ILE A 928 14.54 27.78 7.50
CA ILE A 928 15.61 27.18 8.31
C ILE A 928 15.58 25.65 8.07
N PRO A 929 16.71 24.99 7.72
CA PRO A 929 16.71 23.57 7.39
C PRO A 929 16.05 22.77 8.48
N MET A 930 15.16 21.86 8.07
CA MET A 930 14.34 21.09 9.01
C MET A 930 15.22 20.31 9.99
N ALA A 931 16.35 19.76 9.51
CA ALA A 931 17.33 19.07 10.34
C ALA A 931 17.96 19.97 11.44
N PHE A 932 18.19 21.25 11.16
CA PHE A 932 18.71 22.19 12.14
C PHE A 932 17.62 22.62 13.14
N TYR A 933 16.43 22.93 12.61
CA TYR A 933 15.28 23.34 13.42
C TYR A 933 14.87 22.25 14.41
N SER A 934 14.69 21.01 13.96
CA SER A 934 14.31 19.88 14.83
C SER A 934 15.35 19.54 15.90
N ARG A 935 16.63 19.80 15.62
CA ARG A 935 17.72 19.41 16.53
C ARG A 935 18.01 20.43 17.62
N TYR A 936 17.88 21.73 17.31
CA TYR A 936 18.37 22.80 18.18
C TYR A 936 17.31 23.81 18.61
N ILE A 937 16.14 23.80 17.96
CA ILE A 937 15.10 24.81 18.17
C ILE A 937 13.80 24.15 18.65
N ASP A 938 13.39 23.05 18.02
CA ASP A 938 12.16 22.32 18.36
C ASP A 938 12.20 21.77 19.80
N GLY A 939 11.12 21.97 20.56
CA GLY A 939 11.02 21.60 21.98
C GLY A 939 11.53 22.61 23.01
N THR A 940 12.18 23.72 22.61
CA THR A 940 12.60 24.79 23.56
C THR A 940 11.58 25.91 23.73
N THR A 941 10.51 25.92 22.94
CA THR A 941 9.57 27.04 22.83
C THR A 941 8.14 26.55 23.06
N ASN A 942 7.63 26.78 24.27
CA ASN A 942 6.20 26.68 24.55
C ASN A 942 5.48 27.84 23.85
N GLU A 943 4.49 27.52 23.01
CA GLU A 943 3.57 28.47 22.35
C GLU A 943 4.17 29.35 21.24
N GLY A 944 4.18 28.87 19.99
CA GLY A 944 3.96 29.62 18.72
C GLY A 944 4.71 30.93 18.40
N ASN A 945 5.55 31.46 19.28
CA ASN A 945 6.13 32.80 19.24
C ASN A 945 7.51 32.78 19.94
N ALA A 946 8.39 31.89 19.52
CA ALA A 946 9.74 31.79 20.05
C ALA A 946 10.51 33.11 19.83
N VAL A 947 11.09 33.68 20.88
CA VAL A 947 11.97 34.86 20.75
C VAL A 947 13.42 34.38 20.79
N VAL A 948 14.10 34.47 19.64
CA VAL A 948 15.54 34.21 19.54
C VAL A 948 16.34 35.49 19.81
N LYS A 949 17.57 35.33 20.31
CA LYS A 949 18.50 36.42 20.59
C LYS A 949 19.62 36.40 19.57
N LEU A 950 19.78 37.46 18.79
CA LEU A 950 20.90 37.63 17.88
C LEU A 950 21.99 38.47 18.55
N ARG A 951 23.25 38.08 18.38
CA ARG A 951 24.47 38.80 18.81
C ARG A 951 25.42 38.91 17.63
N SER A 952 26.24 39.94 17.58
CA SER A 952 27.26 40.12 16.54
C SER A 952 28.55 40.65 17.19
N ASN A 953 29.71 40.41 16.60
CA ASN A 953 30.95 41.04 17.05
C ASN A 953 30.98 42.54 16.76
N ALA A 954 30.11 43.02 15.88
CA ALA A 954 29.98 44.42 15.50
C ALA A 954 29.24 45.29 16.53
N SER A 955 28.60 44.69 17.55
CA SER A 955 27.83 45.44 18.54
C SER A 955 27.62 44.69 19.85
N ASP A 956 27.63 45.44 20.95
CA ASP A 956 27.25 44.92 22.27
C ASP A 956 25.72 44.74 22.44
N ILE A 957 24.91 45.18 21.47
CA ILE A 957 23.45 45.03 21.52
C ILE A 957 23.08 43.56 21.26
N THR A 958 22.12 43.04 22.03
CA THR A 958 21.47 41.75 21.74
C THR A 958 20.07 42.00 21.20
N TRP A 959 19.78 41.56 19.97
CA TRP A 959 18.49 41.77 19.33
C TRP A 959 17.55 40.61 19.63
N GLN A 960 16.33 40.94 20.06
CA GLN A 960 15.27 39.95 20.21
C GLN A 960 14.45 39.87 18.92
N VAL A 961 14.49 38.71 18.28
CA VAL A 961 13.81 38.45 17.02
C VAL A 961 12.84 37.30 17.22
N LYS A 962 11.59 37.51 16.84
CA LYS A 962 10.56 36.49 16.88
C LYS A 962 10.78 35.50 15.75
N MET A 963 10.56 34.23 16.03
CA MET A 963 10.56 33.15 15.07
C MET A 963 9.13 32.61 14.93
N ASP A 964 8.66 32.54 13.69
CA ASP A 964 7.34 32.04 13.30
C ASP A 964 7.54 30.85 12.36
N GLY A 965 7.16 29.65 12.82
CA GLY A 965 7.61 28.40 12.22
C GLY A 965 9.13 28.37 12.07
N ARG A 966 9.61 28.17 10.83
CA ARG A 966 11.04 28.09 10.49
C ARG A 966 11.60 29.41 9.92
N ARG A 967 11.02 30.56 10.27
CA ARG A 967 11.40 31.88 9.75
C ARG A 967 11.60 32.89 10.88
N LEU A 968 12.61 33.75 10.73
CA LEU A 968 12.78 34.93 11.59
C LEU A 968 11.89 36.07 11.07
N THR A 969 11.04 36.60 11.93
CA THR A 969 10.00 37.58 11.56
C THR A 969 10.17 38.88 12.34
N GLN A 970 9.36 39.13 13.36
CA GLN A 970 9.29 40.40 14.08
C GLN A 970 10.61 40.71 14.80
N GLY A 971 11.21 41.87 14.54
CA GLY A 971 12.51 42.26 15.12
C GLY A 971 13.70 42.04 14.18
N TRP A 972 13.57 41.20 13.15
CA TRP A 972 14.60 40.98 12.13
C TRP A 972 14.96 42.26 11.39
N GLN A 973 13.96 43.06 11.00
CA GLN A 973 14.18 44.32 10.29
C GLN A 973 15.08 45.27 11.09
N LYS A 974 14.93 45.34 12.42
CA LYS A 974 15.77 46.19 13.27
C LYS A 974 17.22 45.73 13.29
N PHE A 975 17.44 44.40 13.36
CA PHE A 975 18.76 43.80 13.27
C PHE A 975 19.39 44.09 11.89
N ALA A 976 18.63 43.91 10.82
CA ALA A 976 19.13 44.13 9.47
C ALA A 976 19.50 45.59 9.20
N THR A 977 18.66 46.53 9.63
CA THR A 977 18.95 47.97 9.49
C THR A 977 20.15 48.40 10.32
N SER A 978 20.34 47.86 11.53
CA SER A 978 21.47 48.26 12.38
C SER A 978 22.82 47.75 11.87
N HIS A 979 22.83 46.72 11.02
CA HIS A 979 24.04 46.12 10.45
C HIS A 979 24.24 46.47 8.96
N ASP A 980 23.48 47.45 8.44
CA ASP A 980 23.44 47.87 7.03
C ASP A 980 23.32 46.70 6.02
N LEU A 981 22.52 45.68 6.37
CA LEU A 981 22.38 44.49 5.52
C LEU A 981 21.61 44.80 4.24
N ARG A 982 22.19 44.39 3.11
CA ARG A 982 21.65 44.55 1.76
C ARG A 982 21.28 43.20 1.17
N VAL A 983 20.36 43.24 0.20
CA VAL A 983 20.04 42.06 -0.59
C VAL A 983 21.28 41.62 -1.37
N GLY A 984 21.75 40.40 -1.10
CA GLY A 984 23.00 39.85 -1.66
C GLY A 984 24.12 39.68 -0.63
N ASP A 985 23.94 40.19 0.59
CA ASP A 985 24.87 39.94 1.69
C ASP A 985 24.70 38.51 2.24
N LEU A 986 25.81 37.93 2.69
CA LEU A 986 25.88 36.59 3.25
C LEU A 986 25.90 36.68 4.77
N ILE A 987 25.06 35.90 5.44
CA ILE A 987 24.93 35.93 6.90
C ILE A 987 25.14 34.53 7.44
N VAL A 988 26.09 34.37 8.35
CA VAL A 988 26.39 33.10 8.99
C VAL A 988 25.87 33.12 10.42
N PHE A 989 25.05 32.13 10.75
CA PHE A 989 24.51 31.94 12.09
C PHE A 989 25.26 30.80 12.79
N ARG A 990 25.85 31.10 13.93
CA ARG A 990 26.35 30.10 14.88
C ARG A 990 25.39 30.04 16.06
N HIS A 991 24.87 28.86 16.36
CA HIS A 991 24.01 28.67 17.53
C HIS A 991 24.85 28.46 18.79
N ASP A 992 24.67 29.36 19.76
CA ASP A 992 25.40 29.36 21.03
C ASP A 992 24.58 28.71 22.18
N GLY A 993 23.42 28.12 21.89
CA GLY A 993 22.50 27.53 22.87
C GLY A 993 21.40 28.48 23.33
N ASP A 994 20.36 27.97 23.99
CA ASP A 994 19.24 28.74 24.59
C ASP A 994 18.60 29.78 23.65
N LEU A 995 18.43 29.43 22.38
CA LEU A 995 17.92 30.32 21.31
C LEU A 995 18.77 31.59 21.10
N VAL A 996 20.06 31.52 21.43
CA VAL A 996 21.05 32.58 21.15
C VAL A 996 21.83 32.21 19.89
N PHE A 997 21.87 33.14 18.95
CA PHE A 997 22.63 33.03 17.71
C PHE A 997 23.67 34.14 17.64
N HIS A 998 24.92 33.76 17.44
CA HIS A 998 25.96 34.66 17.01
C HIS A 998 25.90 34.79 15.48
N VAL A 999 25.90 36.01 14.99
CA VAL A 999 25.68 36.37 13.60
C VAL A 999 26.93 37.07 13.08
N THR A 1000 27.49 36.56 11.99
CA THR A 1000 28.60 37.18 11.27
C THR A 1000 28.11 37.58 9.88
N CYS A 1001 28.31 38.84 9.53
CA CYS A 1001 27.82 39.44 8.29
C CYS A 1001 28.96 39.56 7.27
N PHE A 1002 28.71 39.14 6.03
CA PHE A 1002 29.64 39.20 4.92
C PHE A 1002 28.99 39.98 3.78
N GLY A 1003 29.74 40.91 3.19
CA GLY A 1003 29.27 41.67 2.03
C GLY A 1003 29.20 40.79 0.77
N PRO A 1004 28.77 41.37 -0.38
CA PRO A 1004 28.57 40.62 -1.63
C PRO A 1004 29.87 40.03 -2.21
N SER A 1005 31.03 40.46 -1.72
CA SER A 1005 32.35 39.92 -2.06
C SER A 1005 32.78 38.74 -1.18
N CYS A 1006 31.89 38.22 -0.32
CA CYS A 1006 32.18 37.21 0.71
C CYS A 1006 33.25 37.65 1.74
N CYS A 1007 33.56 38.94 1.82
CA CYS A 1007 34.42 39.49 2.86
C CYS A 1007 33.56 39.90 4.06
N GLU A 1008 34.05 39.65 5.28
CA GLU A 1008 33.37 40.09 6.50
C GLU A 1008 33.18 41.61 6.47
N ILE A 1009 31.97 42.06 6.77
CA ILE A 1009 31.67 43.49 6.83
C ILE A 1009 32.41 44.06 8.04
N GLN A 1010 33.34 44.98 7.80
CA GLN A 1010 34.03 45.69 8.86
C GLN A 1010 33.20 46.91 9.28
N TYR A 1011 32.99 47.05 10.58
CA TYR A 1011 32.33 48.18 11.21
C TYR A 1011 33.40 48.97 11.95
N ASP A 1012 33.54 50.26 11.69
CA ASP A 1012 34.54 51.11 12.35
C ASP A 1012 34.10 51.43 13.80
N ASP A 1013 35.04 51.41 14.76
CA ASP A 1013 34.78 51.46 16.21
C ASP A 1013 34.13 52.78 16.71
N ASP A 1014 34.04 53.83 15.88
CA ASP A 1014 33.60 55.17 16.32
C ASP A 1014 32.25 55.65 15.78
N ASP A 1015 31.62 55.00 14.80
CA ASP A 1015 30.24 55.28 14.35
C ASP A 1015 29.78 54.17 13.37
N ASP A 1016 28.51 53.74 13.45
CA ASP A 1016 27.76 52.88 12.49
C ASP A 1016 27.36 51.44 12.88
N VAL A 1017 26.98 51.22 14.14
CA VAL A 1017 25.74 50.45 14.42
C VAL A 1017 24.73 51.42 14.99
N ILE A 1018 23.67 51.73 14.23
CA ILE A 1018 22.67 52.73 14.63
C ILE A 1018 22.03 52.33 15.96
N GLN A 1019 22.43 52.96 17.07
CA GLN A 1019 21.79 52.77 18.38
C GLN A 1019 20.42 53.46 18.39
N LEU A 1020 19.37 52.70 18.07
CA LEU A 1020 17.99 53.17 18.19
C LEU A 1020 17.61 53.31 19.67
N SER A 1021 17.71 54.54 20.21
CA SER A 1021 17.22 54.86 21.56
C SER A 1021 15.69 54.72 21.65
N SER A 1022 15.22 54.23 22.80
CA SER A 1022 13.80 54.04 23.11
C SER A 1022 13.09 55.38 23.22
N GLY A 1023 12.48 55.86 22.13
CA GLY A 1023 11.65 57.07 22.24
C GLY A 1023 11.16 57.76 20.97
N THR A 1024 11.67 57.44 19.77
CA THR A 1024 11.34 58.27 18.59
C THR A 1024 10.84 57.43 17.42
N THR A 1025 9.56 57.58 17.08
CA THR A 1025 8.97 57.12 15.82
C THR A 1025 9.49 57.98 14.67
N TYR A 1026 10.38 57.41 13.85
CA TYR A 1026 10.65 57.92 12.51
C TYR A 1026 9.79 57.12 11.53
N GLU A 1027 8.80 57.78 10.91
CA GLU A 1027 8.19 57.30 9.67
C GLU A 1027 9.15 57.61 8.51
N LEU A 1028 9.86 56.60 7.97
CA LEU A 1028 10.60 56.75 6.71
C LEU A 1028 10.59 55.46 5.87
N ASN A 1029 10.00 55.59 4.67
CA ASN A 1029 10.05 54.82 3.41
C ASN A 1029 9.78 53.29 3.37
N PRO A 1030 8.70 52.81 2.68
CA PRO A 1030 8.37 51.39 2.52
C PRO A 1030 9.19 50.64 1.43
N LEU A 1031 10.39 51.11 1.06
CA LEU A 1031 11.09 50.65 -0.15
C LEU A 1031 12.08 49.48 0.05
N PHE A 1032 12.21 48.92 1.25
CA PHE A 1032 13.10 47.77 1.50
C PHE A 1032 12.35 46.61 2.15
N SER A 1033 11.84 45.70 1.31
CA SER A 1033 11.42 44.36 1.71
C SER A 1033 12.66 43.47 1.82
N THR A 1034 13.26 43.38 3.00
CA THR A 1034 14.24 42.34 3.31
C THR A 1034 13.49 41.02 3.54
N LYS A 1035 13.49 40.12 2.55
CA LYS A 1035 12.88 38.78 2.65
C LYS A 1035 13.55 37.92 3.75
N PRO A 1036 12.85 36.93 4.34
CA PRO A 1036 13.40 35.99 5.33
C PRO A 1036 14.55 35.15 4.75
N LEU A 1037 15.56 34.82 5.57
CA LEU A 1037 16.82 34.20 5.14
C LEU A 1037 16.85 32.68 5.35
N CYS A 1038 17.52 31.98 4.44
CA CYS A 1038 17.90 30.57 4.52
C CYS A 1038 19.18 30.39 5.37
N ILE A 1039 19.20 29.43 6.29
CA ILE A 1039 20.42 28.96 6.97
C ILE A 1039 20.95 27.79 6.13
N THR A 1040 22.05 27.94 5.39
CA THR A 1040 22.66 26.77 4.72
C THR A 1040 23.48 25.97 5.73
N SER A 1041 23.26 24.66 5.78
CA SER A 1041 24.04 23.75 6.60
C SER A 1041 25.42 23.55 5.99
N ASN A 1042 26.38 24.35 6.43
CA ASN A 1042 27.79 23.99 6.50
C ASN A 1042 28.38 24.71 7.71
N LEU A 1043 28.18 24.11 8.89
CA LEU A 1043 28.95 24.40 10.09
C LEU A 1043 30.01 23.30 10.20
N TYR A 1044 31.27 23.70 10.15
CA TYR A 1044 32.39 22.91 10.69
C TYR A 1044 32.28 22.81 12.22
#